data_AF-A0A0Q9EJT1-F1
#
_entry.id   AF-A0A0Q9EJT1-F1
#
_cell.length_a   1.000
_cell.length_b   1.000
_cell.length_c   1.000
_cell.angle_alpha   90.00
_cell.angle_beta   90.00
_cell.angle_gamma   90.00
#
_symmetry.space_group_name_H-M   'P 1'
#
loop_
_entity.id
_entity.type
_entity.pdbx_description
1 polymer ?
#
loop_
_entity_poly.entity_id
_entity_poly.type
_entity_poly.pdbx_seq_one_letter_code
_entity_poly.pdbx_strand_id
1 'polypeptide(L)'
;MPTPAKKSDEAQLEDYLKSLGLKNQVKVIKDYGIGSLEFLKAVCGNPAERKALAKQIRGDTPDGPARIAAGIVEKLTAKQVQARIDQLASETDEPGSAGFDRKKQQLAEAIEAVEKLRKETAEAAAADREAATKQAQAQLDRILAKVSAKDLLKGGDASFATIASATALMERIQDGLQSKIADSLNSYLDQRPRSTAELLEENQLLRGYCATAAGLVRASGSNLLDMAALLGKPAPIQTQDFEFSSETAYSEASQQFETSASSYATANSARGAMFLGSGIGAASLMVQYANAGQRQKDETAMKRSQKATKLRVHYQWAPQATLTLPSNRFALSEDALDALRAIEAEPPGQRQAAAAEFLRGFGSHVFCTAALGGWYKHVAKASCSSVEQMKTLDEALSTATNWAVSASASYVGLTGAGSVSTAHAGGVSAARATSTAMSCMVKDQQVSVATSVFGGLPELPSDLWLTSVKANAHWQVIDRSDEQPVWKIVGLLPAKSLGFDRKLMAELLERAWVNEVFIPSIADAKVRETMRLKAPATAAALTETLLALTRPPAMRLTVFQRRWDQPQQHFSEEVALPKGYKILSAGVSGVSQRLGNFVVASYPKVSGKGRDERWSWCARMKDIKFVSPICHAITIVALHDPDDVWDVRIFAKEATGHRSLHEIALQPPDDYLLTGCGGEVDVFAGVALKACGFAQLDGKPPAAFERQCQVVVRTADLITPFPHTVKAYAIGIRARAGTPLEAQYQYHRFGASSNHDHTVTHPMHPGGDESRRSVMIGGGACLTDADMHHCLTGSRPVVSDAWRAGAAPVYGWLATSKDHENRAPSAMTMYTLGLSNVEIVWEEEPAAG
;
A
#
# COMPACT_ATOMS: atom_id res chain seq x y z
N MET A 1 -32.05 -27.32 -67.36
CA MET A 1 -32.71 -27.74 -66.10
C MET A 1 -34.18 -27.42 -66.25
N PRO A 2 -35.12 -28.29 -65.82
CA PRO A 2 -36.54 -27.95 -65.87
C PRO A 2 -36.80 -26.73 -64.96
N THR A 3 -37.45 -25.71 -65.51
CA THR A 3 -37.82 -24.47 -64.83
C THR A 3 -38.71 -24.82 -63.63
N PRO A 4 -38.40 -24.38 -62.40
CA PRO A 4 -39.25 -24.67 -61.26
C PRO A 4 -40.63 -24.04 -61.50
N ALA A 5 -41.69 -24.86 -61.40
CA ALA A 5 -43.05 -24.38 -61.57
C ALA A 5 -43.33 -23.23 -60.59
N LYS A 6 -43.92 -22.14 -61.08
CA LYS A 6 -44.24 -20.93 -60.30
C LYS A 6 -45.07 -21.35 -59.08
N LYS A 7 -44.50 -21.23 -57.88
CA LYS A 7 -45.20 -21.54 -56.62
C LYS A 7 -46.46 -20.69 -56.54
N SER A 8 -47.59 -21.29 -56.16
CA SER A 8 -48.84 -20.56 -55.94
C SER A 8 -48.66 -19.51 -54.83
N ASP A 9 -49.44 -18.43 -54.88
CA ASP A 9 -49.37 -17.33 -53.90
C ASP A 9 -49.55 -17.82 -52.46
N GLU A 10 -50.36 -18.86 -52.26
CA GLU A 10 -50.51 -19.53 -50.96
C GLU A 10 -49.22 -20.24 -50.52
N ALA A 11 -48.53 -20.93 -51.42
CA ALA A 11 -47.28 -21.62 -51.09
C ALA A 11 -46.16 -20.63 -50.74
N GLN A 12 -46.15 -19.47 -51.40
CA GLN A 12 -45.21 -18.38 -51.09
C GLN A 12 -45.51 -17.75 -49.72
N LEU A 13 -46.79 -17.54 -49.40
CA LEU A 13 -47.21 -17.07 -48.08
C LEU A 13 -46.81 -18.07 -46.97
N GLU A 14 -47.06 -19.36 -47.16
CA GLU A 14 -46.72 -20.39 -46.18
C GLU A 14 -45.22 -20.49 -45.92
N ASP A 15 -44.41 -20.48 -46.96
CA ASP A 15 -42.94 -20.50 -46.83
C ASP A 15 -42.44 -19.28 -46.05
N TYR A 16 -43.02 -18.11 -46.32
CA TYR A 16 -42.66 -16.89 -45.58
C TYR A 16 -43.07 -16.96 -44.11
N LEU A 17 -44.30 -17.37 -43.80
CA LEU A 17 -44.76 -17.52 -42.41
C LEU A 17 -43.93 -18.56 -41.64
N LYS A 18 -43.53 -19.66 -42.29
CA LYS A 18 -42.60 -20.65 -41.71
C LYS A 18 -41.24 -20.04 -41.40
N SER A 19 -40.70 -19.21 -42.30
CA SER A 19 -39.40 -18.53 -42.08
C SER A 19 -39.42 -17.58 -40.88
N LEU A 20 -40.59 -17.04 -40.52
CA LEU A 20 -40.80 -16.20 -39.34
C LEU A 20 -41.09 -17.00 -38.06
N GLY A 21 -41.07 -18.34 -38.11
CA GLY A 21 -41.39 -19.20 -36.98
C GLY A 21 -42.89 -19.37 -36.71
N LEU A 22 -43.77 -18.92 -37.62
CA LEU A 22 -45.23 -18.94 -37.46
C LEU A 22 -45.90 -20.21 -38.03
N LYS A 23 -45.14 -21.31 -38.18
CA LYS A 23 -45.60 -22.55 -38.84
C LYS A 23 -46.90 -23.13 -38.27
N ASN A 24 -47.11 -23.02 -36.96
CA ASN A 24 -48.30 -23.55 -36.28
C ASN A 24 -49.51 -22.60 -36.35
N GLN A 25 -49.32 -21.36 -36.83
CA GLN A 25 -50.35 -20.32 -36.91
C GLN A 25 -50.82 -20.04 -38.34
N VAL A 26 -50.28 -20.77 -39.34
CA VAL A 26 -50.65 -20.64 -40.76
C VAL A 26 -52.15 -20.82 -40.95
N LYS A 27 -52.75 -21.82 -40.27
CA LYS A 27 -54.20 -22.07 -40.35
C LYS A 27 -55.00 -20.88 -39.81
N VAL A 28 -54.64 -20.36 -38.64
CA VAL A 28 -55.31 -19.20 -38.01
C VAL A 28 -55.21 -17.94 -38.89
N ILE A 29 -54.05 -17.73 -39.52
CA ILE A 29 -53.81 -16.59 -40.44
C ILE A 29 -54.62 -16.73 -41.73
N LYS A 30 -54.75 -17.94 -42.27
CA LYS A 30 -55.62 -18.23 -43.42
C LYS A 30 -57.11 -18.07 -43.08
N ASP A 31 -57.53 -18.57 -41.92
CA ASP A 31 -58.91 -18.44 -41.42
C ASP A 31 -59.28 -16.96 -41.15
N TYR A 32 -58.28 -16.08 -40.93
CA TYR A 32 -58.45 -14.62 -40.86
C TYR A 32 -58.68 -13.97 -42.25
N GLY A 33 -58.54 -14.72 -43.34
CA GLY A 33 -58.69 -14.24 -44.72
C GLY A 33 -57.38 -13.87 -45.42
N ILE A 34 -56.22 -14.22 -44.87
CA ILE A 34 -54.92 -13.90 -45.46
C ILE A 34 -54.42 -15.09 -46.30
N GLY A 35 -54.67 -15.04 -47.61
CA GLY A 35 -54.29 -16.08 -48.57
C GLY A 35 -53.04 -15.80 -49.40
N SER A 36 -52.50 -14.58 -49.40
CA SER A 36 -51.27 -14.21 -50.15
C SER A 36 -50.38 -13.24 -49.39
N LEU A 37 -49.14 -13.06 -49.87
CA LEU A 37 -48.21 -12.07 -49.33
C LEU A 37 -48.73 -10.63 -49.48
N GLU A 38 -49.47 -10.31 -50.53
CA GLU A 38 -50.09 -8.98 -50.71
C GLU A 38 -51.20 -8.72 -49.69
N PHE A 39 -52.02 -9.73 -49.37
CA PHE A 39 -53.01 -9.60 -48.29
C PHE A 39 -52.34 -9.48 -46.92
N LEU A 40 -51.25 -10.23 -46.67
CA LEU A 40 -50.50 -10.11 -45.42
C LEU A 40 -49.88 -8.69 -45.29
N LYS A 41 -49.36 -8.14 -46.38
CA LYS A 41 -48.84 -6.78 -46.46
C LYS A 41 -49.93 -5.74 -46.18
N ALA A 42 -51.12 -5.89 -46.74
CA ALA A 42 -52.26 -5.00 -46.50
C ALA A 42 -52.65 -4.99 -45.00
N VAL A 43 -52.79 -6.17 -44.39
CA VAL A 43 -53.07 -6.31 -42.95
C VAL A 43 -51.93 -5.72 -42.11
N CYS A 44 -50.67 -5.93 -42.50
CA CYS A 44 -49.52 -5.31 -41.80
C CYS A 44 -49.40 -3.80 -42.04
N GLY A 45 -50.07 -3.25 -43.05
CA GLY A 45 -50.16 -1.81 -43.32
C GLY A 45 -51.21 -1.11 -42.45
N ASN A 46 -52.20 -1.84 -41.95
CA ASN A 46 -53.25 -1.35 -41.06
C ASN A 46 -52.99 -1.78 -39.60
N PRO A 47 -52.58 -0.87 -38.70
CA PRO A 47 -52.27 -1.23 -37.30
C PRO A 47 -53.45 -1.84 -36.54
N ALA A 48 -54.69 -1.49 -36.88
CA ALA A 48 -55.88 -2.01 -36.22
C ALA A 48 -56.13 -3.48 -36.60
N GLU A 49 -56.04 -3.80 -37.90
CA GLU A 49 -56.18 -5.17 -38.39
C GLU A 49 -55.01 -6.06 -37.95
N ARG A 50 -53.78 -5.53 -37.94
CA ARG A 50 -52.61 -6.26 -37.41
C ARG A 50 -52.78 -6.63 -35.93
N LYS A 51 -53.31 -5.72 -35.11
CA LYS A 51 -53.62 -6.00 -33.70
C LYS A 51 -54.76 -7.00 -33.54
N ALA A 52 -55.78 -6.93 -34.39
CA ALA A 52 -56.89 -7.87 -34.38
C ALA A 52 -56.43 -9.30 -34.75
N LEU A 53 -55.60 -9.44 -35.78
CA LEU A 53 -54.97 -10.70 -36.15
C LEU A 53 -54.09 -11.25 -35.02
N ALA A 54 -53.25 -10.41 -34.41
CA ALA A 54 -52.40 -10.82 -33.29
C ALA A 54 -53.22 -11.26 -32.05
N LYS A 55 -54.36 -10.61 -31.79
CA LYS A 55 -55.29 -11.03 -30.73
C LYS A 55 -55.91 -12.39 -31.04
N GLN A 56 -56.29 -12.64 -32.28
CA GLN A 56 -56.87 -13.91 -32.72
C GLN A 56 -55.85 -15.07 -32.64
N ILE A 57 -54.58 -14.80 -32.95
CA ILE A 57 -53.48 -15.76 -32.76
C ILE A 57 -53.21 -16.03 -31.27
N ARG A 58 -53.42 -15.04 -30.39
CA ARG A 58 -53.20 -15.17 -28.95
C ARG A 58 -54.28 -16.02 -28.25
N GLY A 59 -55.53 -15.93 -28.70
CA GLY A 59 -56.68 -16.61 -28.07
C GLY A 59 -57.01 -16.08 -26.65
N ASP A 60 -58.06 -16.64 -26.03
CA ASP A 60 -58.55 -16.19 -24.71
C ASP A 60 -57.71 -16.71 -23.53
N THR A 61 -57.02 -17.84 -23.69
CA THR A 61 -56.05 -18.41 -22.74
C THR A 61 -54.73 -18.72 -23.45
N PRO A 62 -53.79 -17.76 -23.52
CA PRO A 62 -52.58 -17.93 -24.32
C PRO A 62 -51.57 -18.87 -23.66
N ASP A 63 -51.15 -19.91 -24.40
CA ASP A 63 -49.94 -20.65 -24.08
C ASP A 63 -48.67 -19.86 -24.51
N GLY A 64 -47.50 -20.29 -24.04
CA GLY A 64 -46.23 -19.63 -24.34
C GLY A 64 -45.97 -19.41 -25.85
N PRO A 65 -46.15 -20.43 -26.71
CA PRO A 65 -46.00 -20.30 -28.16
C PRO A 65 -46.96 -19.32 -28.84
N ALA A 66 -48.25 -19.31 -28.47
CA ALA A 66 -49.23 -18.38 -29.04
C ALA A 66 -48.90 -16.91 -28.69
N ARG A 67 -48.38 -16.66 -27.48
CA ARG A 67 -47.95 -15.31 -27.06
C ARG A 67 -46.77 -14.80 -27.87
N ILE A 68 -45.79 -15.66 -28.16
CA ILE A 68 -44.62 -15.30 -28.98
C ILE A 68 -45.04 -15.04 -30.42
N ALA A 69 -45.89 -15.90 -31.00
CA ALA A 69 -46.37 -15.75 -32.36
C ALA A 69 -47.17 -14.44 -32.55
N ALA A 70 -48.05 -14.10 -31.61
CA ALA A 70 -48.76 -12.82 -31.63
C ALA A 70 -47.79 -11.62 -31.56
N GLY A 71 -46.72 -11.72 -30.76
CA GLY A 71 -45.70 -10.68 -30.66
C GLY A 71 -44.87 -10.51 -31.96
N ILE A 72 -44.64 -11.58 -32.72
CA ILE A 72 -43.99 -11.52 -34.03
C ILE A 72 -44.91 -10.82 -35.04
N VAL A 73 -46.20 -11.14 -35.06
CA VAL A 73 -47.18 -10.52 -35.95
C VAL A 73 -47.39 -9.04 -35.63
N GLU A 74 -47.43 -8.64 -34.35
CA GLU A 74 -47.54 -7.22 -33.95
C GLU A 74 -46.38 -6.35 -34.48
N LYS A 75 -45.19 -6.95 -34.61
CA LYS A 75 -43.96 -6.29 -35.06
C LYS A 75 -43.74 -6.36 -36.58
N LEU A 76 -44.51 -7.17 -37.30
CA LEU A 76 -44.36 -7.32 -38.74
C LEU A 76 -44.88 -6.08 -39.48
N THR A 77 -44.06 -5.50 -40.35
CA THR A 77 -44.39 -4.27 -41.09
C THR A 77 -44.65 -4.56 -42.57
N ALA A 78 -45.52 -3.76 -43.21
CA ALA A 78 -45.79 -3.86 -44.64
C ALA A 78 -44.51 -3.76 -45.50
N LYS A 79 -43.51 -2.98 -45.06
CA LYS A 79 -42.22 -2.83 -45.76
C LYS A 79 -41.42 -4.14 -45.77
N GLN A 80 -41.46 -4.91 -44.67
CA GLN A 80 -40.78 -6.21 -44.60
C GLN A 80 -41.45 -7.25 -45.50
N VAL A 81 -42.78 -7.22 -45.61
CA VAL A 81 -43.52 -8.12 -46.52
C VAL A 81 -43.29 -7.70 -47.98
N GLN A 82 -43.26 -6.40 -48.29
CA GLN A 82 -42.95 -5.89 -49.64
C GLN A 82 -41.55 -6.28 -50.10
N ALA A 83 -40.54 -6.14 -49.24
CA ALA A 83 -39.18 -6.54 -49.59
C ALA A 83 -39.09 -8.02 -50.00
N ARG A 84 -39.95 -8.88 -49.43
CA ARG A 84 -40.03 -10.29 -49.81
C ARG A 84 -40.74 -10.50 -51.14
N ILE A 85 -41.79 -9.73 -51.42
CA ILE A 85 -42.49 -9.75 -52.72
C ILE A 85 -41.54 -9.29 -53.84
N ASP A 86 -40.79 -8.21 -53.61
CA ASP A 86 -39.82 -7.67 -54.57
C ASP A 86 -38.69 -8.68 -54.86
N GLN A 87 -38.22 -9.38 -53.83
CA GLN A 87 -37.23 -10.45 -53.98
C GLN A 87 -37.76 -11.57 -54.88
N LEU A 88 -38.99 -12.03 -54.66
CA LEU A 88 -39.61 -13.09 -55.47
C LEU A 88 -39.89 -12.64 -56.91
N ALA A 89 -40.18 -11.35 -57.14
CA ALA A 89 -40.33 -10.79 -58.48
C ALA A 89 -38.98 -10.69 -59.23
N SER A 90 -37.90 -10.37 -58.52
CA SER A 90 -36.54 -10.28 -59.07
C SER A 90 -35.94 -11.63 -59.48
N GLU A 91 -36.46 -12.74 -58.96
CA GLU A 91 -36.05 -14.11 -59.30
C GLU A 91 -36.68 -14.64 -60.61
N THR A 92 -37.56 -13.87 -61.26
CA THR A 92 -38.31 -14.30 -62.47
C THR A 92 -38.05 -13.53 -63.78
N ASP A 93 -37.10 -12.58 -63.83
CA ASP A 93 -36.77 -11.86 -65.08
C ASP A 93 -35.68 -12.60 -65.88
N GLU A 94 -36.04 -13.14 -67.05
CA GLU A 94 -35.09 -13.82 -67.95
C GLU A 94 -34.16 -12.84 -68.71
N PRO A 95 -32.87 -13.19 -68.90
CA PRO A 95 -31.91 -12.38 -69.65
C PRO A 95 -32.26 -12.31 -71.15
N GLY A 96 -32.43 -11.10 -71.69
CA GLY A 96 -32.70 -10.84 -73.12
C GLY A 96 -33.96 -10.05 -73.44
N SER A 97 -34.71 -9.55 -72.43
CA SER A 97 -35.85 -8.66 -72.67
C SER A 97 -35.40 -7.20 -72.86
N ALA A 98 -36.21 -6.39 -73.56
CA ALA A 98 -35.93 -4.95 -73.77
C ALA A 98 -35.76 -4.14 -72.45
N GLY A 99 -36.29 -4.65 -71.33
CA GLY A 99 -36.07 -4.10 -69.99
C GLY A 99 -34.68 -4.40 -69.42
N PHE A 100 -34.08 -5.53 -69.77
CA PHE A 100 -32.72 -5.90 -69.38
C PHE A 100 -31.68 -5.00 -70.06
N ASP A 101 -31.84 -4.73 -71.36
CA ASP A 101 -30.89 -3.88 -72.09
C ASP A 101 -30.96 -2.41 -71.66
N ARG A 102 -32.15 -1.89 -71.36
CA ARG A 102 -32.32 -0.54 -70.81
C ARG A 102 -31.69 -0.40 -69.42
N LYS A 103 -31.85 -1.42 -68.56
CA LYS A 103 -31.20 -1.46 -67.24
C LYS A 103 -29.68 -1.62 -67.36
N LYS A 104 -29.18 -2.40 -68.32
CA LYS A 104 -27.75 -2.53 -68.60
C LYS A 104 -27.12 -1.20 -69.01
N GLN A 105 -27.81 -0.42 -69.83
CA GLN A 105 -27.35 0.91 -70.25
C GLN A 105 -27.38 1.92 -69.08
N GLN A 106 -28.45 1.94 -68.29
CA GLN A 106 -28.53 2.77 -67.08
C GLN A 106 -27.47 2.41 -66.03
N LEU A 107 -27.16 1.12 -65.89
CA LEU A 107 -26.11 0.66 -64.99
C LEU A 107 -24.72 1.07 -65.47
N ALA A 108 -24.48 1.03 -66.79
CA ALA A 108 -23.23 1.51 -67.38
C ALA A 108 -23.03 3.02 -67.14
N GLU A 109 -24.05 3.84 -67.37
CA GLU A 109 -24.01 5.29 -67.10
C GLU A 109 -23.82 5.60 -65.61
N ALA A 110 -24.46 4.84 -64.72
CA ALA A 110 -24.29 5.00 -63.27
C ALA A 110 -22.89 4.59 -62.80
N ILE A 111 -22.31 3.54 -63.38
CA ILE A 111 -20.93 3.12 -63.10
C ILE A 111 -19.96 4.22 -63.54
N GLU A 112 -20.13 4.79 -64.73
CA GLU A 112 -19.29 5.88 -65.23
C GLU A 112 -19.40 7.14 -64.35
N ALA A 113 -20.61 7.48 -63.89
CA ALA A 113 -20.82 8.60 -62.97
C ALA A 113 -20.14 8.37 -61.60
N VAL A 114 -20.18 7.15 -61.06
CA VAL A 114 -19.50 6.79 -59.81
C VAL A 114 -17.97 6.79 -59.99
N GLU A 115 -17.45 6.34 -61.13
CA GLU A 115 -16.03 6.42 -61.43
C GLU A 115 -15.56 7.87 -61.56
N LYS A 116 -16.34 8.73 -62.22
CA LYS A 116 -16.09 10.16 -62.28
C LYS A 116 -16.09 10.79 -60.88
N LEU A 117 -17.08 10.48 -60.05
CA LEU A 117 -17.17 11.02 -58.68
C LEU A 117 -16.03 10.50 -57.80
N ARG A 118 -15.63 9.22 -57.94
CA ARG A 118 -14.46 8.65 -57.27
C ARG A 118 -13.18 9.37 -57.68
N LYS A 119 -13.04 9.68 -58.97
CA LYS A 119 -11.89 10.43 -59.49
C LYS A 119 -11.87 11.86 -58.94
N GLU A 120 -12.98 12.58 -58.99
CA GLU A 120 -13.11 13.93 -58.44
C GLU A 120 -12.88 13.96 -56.91
N THR A 121 -13.40 12.97 -56.18
CA THR A 121 -13.19 12.87 -54.72
C THR A 121 -11.75 12.49 -54.37
N ALA A 122 -11.12 11.62 -55.16
CA ALA A 122 -9.71 11.27 -55.01
C ALA A 122 -8.79 12.45 -55.33
N GLU A 123 -9.10 13.24 -56.36
CA GLU A 123 -8.40 14.47 -56.72
C GLU A 123 -8.57 15.54 -55.63
N ALA A 124 -9.77 15.73 -55.09
CA ALA A 124 -10.03 16.66 -53.98
C ALA A 124 -9.30 16.23 -52.69
N ALA A 125 -9.36 14.95 -52.32
CA ALA A 125 -8.64 14.42 -51.16
C ALA A 125 -7.12 14.49 -51.33
N ALA A 126 -6.61 14.31 -52.55
CA ALA A 126 -5.20 14.51 -52.88
C ALA A 126 -4.80 16.00 -52.73
N ALA A 127 -5.65 16.93 -53.20
CA ALA A 127 -5.42 18.36 -53.06
C ALA A 127 -5.44 18.83 -51.60
N ASP A 128 -6.40 18.37 -50.79
CA ASP A 128 -6.47 18.68 -49.35
C ASP A 128 -5.27 18.11 -48.59
N ARG A 129 -4.87 16.88 -48.95
CA ARG A 129 -3.67 16.26 -48.40
C ARG A 129 -2.41 17.02 -48.78
N GLU A 130 -2.30 17.48 -50.01
CA GLU A 130 -1.17 18.30 -50.48
C GLU A 130 -1.16 19.66 -49.77
N ALA A 131 -2.31 20.30 -49.57
CA ALA A 131 -2.44 21.57 -48.86
C ALA A 131 -2.05 21.44 -47.38
N ALA A 132 -2.54 20.39 -46.68
CA ALA A 132 -2.17 20.11 -45.30
C ALA A 132 -0.68 19.78 -45.16
N THR A 133 -0.11 19.04 -46.11
CA THR A 133 1.32 18.73 -46.18
C THR A 133 2.15 19.99 -46.38
N LYS A 134 1.76 20.88 -47.31
CA LYS A 134 2.43 22.18 -47.52
C LYS A 134 2.34 23.08 -46.30
N GLN A 135 1.20 23.11 -45.60
CA GLN A 135 1.03 23.90 -44.39
C GLN A 135 1.90 23.38 -43.23
N ALA A 136 1.92 22.06 -43.02
CA ALA A 136 2.78 21.41 -42.01
C ALA A 136 4.26 21.67 -42.31
N GLN A 137 4.68 21.52 -43.58
CA GLN A 137 6.05 21.80 -44.01
C GLN A 137 6.41 23.28 -43.80
N ALA A 138 5.53 24.21 -44.15
CA ALA A 138 5.77 25.64 -43.96
C ALA A 138 5.87 26.03 -42.46
N GLN A 139 5.08 25.40 -41.60
CA GLN A 139 5.18 25.59 -40.15
C GLN A 139 6.48 24.99 -39.59
N LEU A 140 6.85 23.80 -40.03
CA LEU A 140 8.10 23.13 -39.65
C LEU A 140 9.33 23.95 -40.08
N ASP A 141 9.36 24.41 -41.33
CA ASP A 141 10.41 25.29 -41.86
C ASP A 141 10.52 26.59 -41.07
N ARG A 142 9.37 27.17 -40.67
CA ARG A 142 9.34 28.39 -39.85
C ARG A 142 9.89 28.15 -38.45
N ILE A 143 9.60 27.01 -37.83
CA ILE A 143 10.13 26.64 -36.51
C ILE A 143 11.65 26.40 -36.61
N LEU A 144 12.09 25.58 -37.57
CA LEU A 144 13.51 25.26 -37.76
C LEU A 144 14.36 26.48 -38.17
N ALA A 145 13.78 27.44 -38.88
CA ALA A 145 14.42 28.72 -39.16
C ALA A 145 14.67 29.55 -37.89
N LYS A 146 13.74 29.54 -36.92
CA LYS A 146 13.88 30.29 -35.66
C LYS A 146 15.01 29.75 -34.76
N VAL A 147 15.30 28.46 -34.85
CA VAL A 147 16.34 27.78 -34.04
C VAL A 147 17.62 27.48 -34.84
N SER A 148 17.79 28.07 -36.03
CA SER A 148 18.96 27.89 -36.89
C SER A 148 19.30 26.42 -37.19
N ALA A 149 18.28 25.56 -37.38
CA ALA A 149 18.41 24.11 -37.53
C ALA A 149 17.88 23.55 -38.86
N LYS A 150 17.88 24.37 -39.93
CA LYS A 150 17.38 23.98 -41.27
C LYS A 150 18.12 22.79 -41.89
N ASP A 151 19.35 22.55 -41.46
CA ASP A 151 20.18 21.40 -41.81
C ASP A 151 19.60 20.05 -41.35
N LEU A 152 18.75 20.02 -40.31
CA LEU A 152 18.09 18.78 -39.85
C LEU A 152 17.09 18.21 -40.88
N LEU A 153 16.69 19.00 -41.88
CA LEU A 153 15.88 18.54 -43.01
C LEU A 153 16.69 17.96 -44.16
N LYS A 154 18.03 18.13 -44.16
CA LYS A 154 18.90 17.65 -45.25
C LYS A 154 19.15 16.14 -45.07
N GLY A 155 18.33 15.32 -45.72
CA GLY A 155 18.53 13.85 -45.79
C GLY A 155 17.36 13.00 -45.29
N GLY A 156 16.21 13.60 -44.99
CA GLY A 156 14.94 12.88 -44.80
C GLY A 156 14.01 13.12 -45.98
N ASP A 157 13.30 12.08 -46.43
CA ASP A 157 12.20 12.26 -47.37
C ASP A 157 11.09 13.01 -46.61
N ALA A 158 10.92 14.30 -46.90
CA ALA A 158 9.96 15.18 -46.22
C ALA A 158 8.51 14.88 -46.62
N SER A 159 8.26 13.72 -47.22
CA SER A 159 6.94 13.31 -47.61
C SER A 159 6.15 12.87 -46.36
N PHE A 160 5.15 13.68 -46.00
CA PHE A 160 4.07 13.29 -45.07
C PHE A 160 3.14 12.23 -45.71
N ALA A 161 3.74 11.29 -46.45
CA ALA A 161 3.09 10.26 -47.25
C ALA A 161 2.39 9.19 -46.38
N THR A 162 2.69 9.12 -45.08
CA THR A 162 1.91 8.36 -44.09
C THR A 162 2.01 9.01 -42.71
N ILE A 163 1.11 8.67 -41.79
CA ILE A 163 1.20 9.10 -40.38
C ILE A 163 2.50 8.55 -39.74
N ALA A 164 2.91 7.34 -40.10
CA ALA A 164 4.14 6.73 -39.62
C ALA A 164 5.39 7.48 -40.10
N SER A 165 5.46 7.87 -41.38
CA SER A 165 6.60 8.64 -41.91
C SER A 165 6.66 10.05 -41.34
N ALA A 166 5.50 10.68 -41.12
CA ALA A 166 5.41 11.96 -40.41
C ALA A 166 5.90 11.85 -38.97
N THR A 167 5.52 10.79 -38.25
CA THR A 167 5.94 10.54 -36.86
C THR A 167 7.44 10.33 -36.78
N ALA A 168 8.00 9.46 -37.63
CA ALA A 168 9.44 9.20 -37.68
C ALA A 168 10.28 10.44 -38.06
N LEU A 169 9.78 11.29 -38.97
CA LEU A 169 10.43 12.55 -39.30
C LEU A 169 10.43 13.52 -38.12
N MET A 170 9.31 13.62 -37.40
CA MET A 170 9.20 14.47 -36.22
C MET A 170 10.09 13.98 -35.07
N GLU A 171 10.20 12.66 -34.85
CA GLU A 171 11.15 12.05 -33.91
C GLU A 171 12.60 12.39 -34.28
N ARG A 172 12.98 12.24 -35.56
CA ARG A 172 14.34 12.57 -36.02
C ARG A 172 14.69 14.06 -35.86
N ILE A 173 13.74 14.94 -36.16
CA ILE A 173 13.89 16.38 -35.98
C ILE A 173 13.99 16.71 -34.49
N GLN A 174 13.20 16.05 -33.65
CA GLN A 174 13.27 16.17 -32.20
C GLN A 174 14.66 15.77 -31.67
N ASP A 175 15.17 14.60 -32.04
CA ASP A 175 16.50 14.14 -31.63
C ASP A 175 17.60 15.10 -32.11
N GLY A 176 17.48 15.58 -33.35
CA GLY A 176 18.40 16.57 -33.91
C GLY A 176 18.35 17.92 -33.18
N LEU A 177 17.17 18.39 -32.79
CA LEU A 177 17.00 19.62 -32.01
C LEU A 177 17.51 19.45 -30.59
N GLN A 178 17.29 18.30 -29.95
CA GLN A 178 17.85 18.00 -28.64
C GLN A 178 19.38 17.98 -28.68
N SER A 179 19.97 17.35 -29.70
CA SER A 179 21.42 17.38 -29.92
C SER A 179 21.93 18.80 -30.07
N LYS A 180 21.26 19.65 -30.87
CA LYS A 180 21.65 21.06 -31.03
C LYS A 180 21.48 21.89 -29.75
N ILE A 181 20.45 21.61 -28.96
CA ILE A 181 20.27 22.24 -27.66
C ILE A 181 21.38 21.78 -26.71
N ALA A 182 21.76 20.51 -26.70
CA ALA A 182 22.89 20.00 -25.92
C ALA A 182 24.22 20.64 -26.35
N ASP A 183 24.47 20.76 -27.66
CA ASP A 183 25.67 21.41 -28.20
C ASP A 183 25.71 22.90 -27.88
N SER A 184 24.57 23.59 -27.97
CA SER A 184 24.42 24.98 -27.56
C SER A 184 24.61 25.14 -26.05
N LEU A 185 24.00 24.29 -25.22
CA LEU A 185 24.18 24.27 -23.77
C LEU A 185 25.65 24.05 -23.41
N ASN A 186 26.35 23.15 -24.09
CA ASN A 186 27.79 22.95 -23.91
C ASN A 186 28.59 24.25 -24.12
N SER A 187 28.15 25.14 -25.02
CA SER A 187 28.79 26.46 -25.21
C SER A 187 28.47 27.49 -24.12
N TYR A 188 27.39 27.29 -23.34
CA TYR A 188 26.99 28.16 -22.21
C TYR A 188 27.40 27.61 -20.84
N LEU A 189 27.74 26.32 -20.75
CA LEU A 189 28.27 25.73 -19.54
C LEU A 189 29.64 26.35 -19.21
N ASP A 190 29.88 26.68 -17.95
CA ASP A 190 31.21 27.04 -17.48
C ASP A 190 32.09 25.81 -17.64
N GLN A 191 32.85 25.75 -18.74
CA GLN A 191 33.74 24.65 -19.03
C GLN A 191 35.05 24.77 -18.24
N ARG A 192 35.23 25.81 -17.41
CA ARG A 192 36.44 25.93 -16.60
C ARG A 192 36.51 24.71 -15.66
N PRO A 193 37.49 23.82 -15.86
CA PRO A 193 37.62 22.67 -14.99
C PRO A 193 38.01 23.16 -13.60
N ARG A 194 37.18 22.84 -12.61
CA ARG A 194 37.49 23.10 -11.20
C ARG A 194 38.59 22.17 -10.74
N SER A 195 39.59 22.71 -10.06
CA SER A 195 40.59 21.94 -9.34
C SER A 195 39.98 21.25 -8.13
N THR A 196 40.65 20.22 -7.61
CA THR A 196 40.21 19.53 -6.38
C THR A 196 40.11 20.49 -5.19
N ALA A 197 40.99 21.49 -5.12
CA ALA A 197 40.98 22.51 -4.06
C ALA A 197 39.75 23.43 -4.16
N GLU A 198 39.41 23.89 -5.37
CA GLU A 198 38.19 24.69 -5.59
C GLU A 198 36.93 23.87 -5.25
N LEU A 199 36.88 22.59 -5.64
CA LEU A 199 35.74 21.71 -5.31
C LEU A 199 35.59 21.49 -3.81
N LEU A 200 36.70 21.36 -3.08
CA LEU A 200 36.72 21.26 -1.60
C LEU A 200 36.15 22.52 -0.94
N GLU A 201 36.57 23.69 -1.42
CA GLU A 201 36.19 24.99 -0.88
C GLU A 201 34.72 25.33 -1.18
N GLU A 202 34.31 25.22 -2.45
CA GLU A 202 32.93 25.51 -2.89
C GLU A 202 31.91 24.61 -2.20
N ASN A 203 32.26 23.34 -2.00
CA ASN A 203 31.39 22.39 -1.29
C ASN A 203 31.60 22.37 0.22
N GLN A 204 32.51 23.20 0.74
CA GLN A 204 32.82 23.36 2.17
C GLN A 204 33.09 22.03 2.89
N LEU A 205 33.79 21.09 2.24
CA LEU A 205 33.99 19.73 2.75
C LEU A 205 34.90 19.65 3.98
N LEU A 206 35.70 20.70 4.22
CA LEU A 206 36.55 20.82 5.39
C LEU A 206 35.80 21.34 6.63
N ARG A 207 34.53 21.72 6.50
CA ARG A 207 33.66 22.10 7.61
C ARG A 207 33.00 20.87 8.23
N GLY A 208 32.92 20.88 9.56
CA GLY A 208 32.19 19.85 10.29
C GLY A 208 30.68 20.05 10.28
N TYR A 209 30.00 19.02 10.77
CA TYR A 209 28.56 18.97 11.01
C TYR A 209 28.30 18.72 12.49
N CYS A 210 27.37 19.48 13.06
CA CYS A 210 26.84 19.26 14.39
C CYS A 210 25.71 18.22 14.29
N ALA A 211 25.94 17.03 14.81
CA ALA A 211 24.97 15.95 14.89
C ALA A 211 24.12 16.12 16.15
N THR A 212 22.81 16.19 15.97
CA THR A 212 21.80 16.37 17.00
C THR A 212 20.74 15.27 16.88
N ALA A 213 19.84 15.17 17.84
CA ALA A 213 18.71 14.24 17.77
C ALA A 213 17.72 14.57 16.62
N ALA A 214 17.71 15.83 16.15
CA ALA A 214 16.88 16.27 15.03
C ALA A 214 17.54 16.02 13.65
N GLY A 215 18.85 15.76 13.62
CA GLY A 215 19.61 15.56 12.39
C GLY A 215 20.96 16.29 12.40
N LEU A 216 21.51 16.50 11.20
CA LEU A 216 22.80 17.14 10.99
C LEU A 216 22.62 18.61 10.62
N VAL A 217 23.32 19.47 11.33
CA VAL A 217 23.38 20.91 11.04
C VAL A 217 24.80 21.25 10.65
N ARG A 218 24.99 21.91 9.50
CA ARG A 218 26.33 22.37 9.09
C ARG A 218 26.85 23.38 10.13
N ALA A 219 28.11 23.24 10.52
CA ALA A 219 28.71 24.16 11.48
C ALA A 219 28.85 25.57 10.89
N SER A 220 28.58 26.60 11.70
CA SER A 220 28.56 27.99 11.25
C SER A 220 29.94 28.66 11.24
N GLY A 221 30.91 28.13 12.00
CA GLY A 221 32.26 28.67 12.15
C GLY A 221 33.21 28.34 11.00
N SER A 222 34.50 28.46 11.29
CA SER A 222 35.59 28.18 10.35
C SER A 222 35.68 26.70 9.95
N ASN A 223 36.56 26.38 8.98
CA ASN A 223 36.87 25.00 8.63
C ASN A 223 37.43 24.26 9.86
N LEU A 224 37.00 23.02 10.06
CA LEU A 224 37.52 22.15 11.11
C LEU A 224 38.87 21.56 10.70
N LEU A 225 39.01 21.19 9.43
CA LEU A 225 40.19 20.55 8.87
C LEU A 225 40.96 21.49 7.95
N ASP A 226 42.26 21.27 7.85
CA ASP A 226 43.13 21.89 6.85
C ASP A 226 43.95 20.79 6.16
N MET A 227 43.38 20.22 5.10
CA MET A 227 43.99 19.10 4.38
C MET A 227 43.52 19.00 2.93
N ALA A 228 44.33 18.34 2.10
CA ALA A 228 43.97 18.03 0.72
C ALA A 228 43.10 16.76 0.64
N ALA A 229 42.16 16.75 -0.30
CA ALA A 229 41.35 15.60 -0.66
C ALA A 229 41.91 14.88 -1.88
N LEU A 230 41.52 13.61 -2.03
CA LEU A 230 41.77 12.80 -3.21
C LEU A 230 40.50 12.72 -4.05
N LEU A 231 40.63 12.96 -5.36
CA LEU A 231 39.54 12.82 -6.31
C LEU A 231 39.55 11.41 -6.92
N GLY A 232 38.54 10.62 -6.58
CA GLY A 232 38.28 9.28 -7.07
C GLY A 232 37.38 9.25 -8.32
N LYS A 233 37.17 8.04 -8.84
CA LYS A 233 36.37 7.78 -10.05
C LYS A 233 34.86 7.95 -9.82
N PRO A 234 34.08 8.19 -10.90
CA PRO A 234 32.62 8.16 -10.85
C PRO A 234 32.07 6.81 -10.37
N ALA A 235 30.94 6.86 -9.67
CA ALA A 235 30.10 5.71 -9.41
C ALA A 235 29.03 5.58 -10.52
N PRO A 236 28.40 4.41 -10.71
CA PRO A 236 27.31 4.28 -11.67
C PRO A 236 26.10 5.13 -11.25
N ILE A 237 25.29 5.54 -12.24
CA ILE A 237 23.99 6.18 -12.01
C ILE A 237 23.10 5.20 -11.21
N GLN A 238 22.42 5.71 -10.19
CA GLN A 238 21.53 4.92 -9.34
C GLN A 238 20.13 5.52 -9.33
N THR A 239 19.10 4.67 -9.26
CA THR A 239 17.72 5.10 -9.06
C THR A 239 17.18 4.53 -7.76
N GLN A 240 16.42 5.33 -7.02
CA GLN A 240 15.85 4.93 -5.72
C GLN A 240 14.43 5.47 -5.59
N ASP A 241 13.52 4.60 -5.13
CA ASP A 241 12.12 4.94 -4.86
C ASP A 241 11.85 4.91 -3.36
N PHE A 242 11.15 5.93 -2.87
CA PHE A 242 10.69 6.02 -1.48
C PHE A 242 9.19 6.29 -1.44
N GLU A 243 8.52 5.71 -0.46
CA GLU A 243 7.09 5.90 -0.22
C GLU A 243 6.85 6.46 1.17
N PHE A 244 6.02 7.49 1.26
CA PHE A 244 5.70 8.20 2.49
C PHE A 244 4.18 8.27 2.68
N SER A 245 3.75 8.06 3.92
CA SER A 245 2.34 8.13 4.31
C SER A 245 1.90 9.54 4.72
N SER A 246 2.76 10.56 4.67
CA SER A 246 2.34 11.94 4.95
C SER A 246 3.35 12.95 4.42
N GLU A 247 2.88 14.19 4.23
CA GLU A 247 3.73 15.31 3.79
C GLU A 247 4.74 15.71 4.86
N THR A 248 4.38 15.59 6.14
CA THR A 248 5.31 15.81 7.26
C THR A 248 6.42 14.77 7.27
N ALA A 249 6.07 13.47 7.15
CA ALA A 249 7.06 12.39 7.08
C ALA A 249 7.98 12.54 5.86
N TYR A 250 7.43 12.96 4.71
CA TYR A 250 8.23 13.29 3.53
C TYR A 250 9.13 14.50 3.78
N SER A 251 8.63 15.60 4.34
CA SER A 251 9.42 16.81 4.59
C SER A 251 10.60 16.54 5.51
N GLU A 252 10.38 15.80 6.60
CA GLU A 252 11.43 15.40 7.55
C GLU A 252 12.45 14.46 6.89
N ALA A 253 11.97 13.43 6.17
CA ALA A 253 12.85 12.48 5.50
C ALA A 253 13.62 13.10 4.33
N SER A 254 13.00 13.97 3.53
CA SER A 254 13.63 14.68 2.41
C SER A 254 14.68 15.65 2.91
N GLN A 255 14.38 16.40 3.98
CA GLN A 255 15.35 17.27 4.63
C GLN A 255 16.56 16.45 5.08
N GLN A 256 16.34 15.30 5.72
CA GLN A 256 17.43 14.42 6.13
C GLN A 256 18.18 13.87 4.91
N PHE A 257 17.53 13.27 3.93
CA PHE A 257 18.18 12.66 2.77
C PHE A 257 19.04 13.64 1.97
N GLU A 258 18.60 14.90 1.86
CA GLU A 258 19.29 15.93 1.07
C GLU A 258 20.37 16.68 1.87
N THR A 259 20.23 16.75 3.20
CA THR A 259 21.25 17.36 4.06
C THR A 259 22.27 16.36 4.60
N SER A 260 21.95 15.06 4.60
CA SER A 260 22.74 14.00 5.23
C SER A 260 23.40 13.06 4.23
N ALA A 261 24.36 12.31 4.75
CA ALA A 261 24.99 11.15 4.14
C ALA A 261 23.96 10.04 3.84
N SER A 262 24.03 9.37 2.69
CA SER A 262 23.23 8.18 2.36
C SER A 262 23.45 7.07 3.37
N SER A 263 24.62 7.01 4.01
CA SER A 263 24.89 6.14 5.16
C SER A 263 24.03 6.48 6.39
N TYR A 264 23.68 7.75 6.61
CA TYR A 264 22.74 8.20 7.65
C TYR A 264 21.29 7.83 7.29
N ALA A 265 20.90 8.02 6.03
CA ALA A 265 19.60 7.60 5.52
C ALA A 265 19.43 6.06 5.49
N THR A 266 20.51 5.34 5.18
CA THR A 266 20.57 3.87 5.20
C THR A 266 20.64 3.34 6.64
N ALA A 267 21.29 4.04 7.56
CA ALA A 267 21.21 3.74 8.99
C ALA A 267 19.78 3.95 9.52
N ASN A 268 19.05 4.95 9.01
CA ASN A 268 17.64 5.14 9.34
C ASN A 268 16.74 4.02 8.80
N SER A 269 17.13 3.31 7.74
CA SER A 269 16.38 2.16 7.19
C SER A 269 16.87 0.79 7.68
N ALA A 270 18.14 0.66 8.06
CA ALA A 270 18.73 -0.54 8.64
C ALA A 270 18.54 -0.56 10.17
N ARG A 271 18.21 -1.73 10.75
CA ARG A 271 18.08 -1.90 12.21
C ARG A 271 19.39 -1.43 12.89
N GLY A 272 19.30 -0.38 13.72
CA GLY A 272 20.38 0.55 14.10
C GLY A 272 21.55 0.01 14.94
N ALA A 273 22.08 -1.17 14.61
CA ALA A 273 23.20 -1.81 15.31
C ALA A 273 24.58 -1.59 14.64
N MET A 274 24.64 -1.07 13.41
CA MET A 274 25.88 -1.05 12.61
C MET A 274 26.84 0.13 12.87
N PHE A 275 26.48 1.12 13.72
CA PHE A 275 27.27 2.35 13.92
C PHE A 275 27.54 2.69 15.40
N LEU A 276 27.81 1.67 16.22
CA LEU A 276 28.12 1.86 17.64
C LEU A 276 29.45 2.62 17.81
N GLY A 277 29.40 3.78 18.47
CA GLY A 277 30.59 4.55 18.88
C GLY A 277 30.88 5.84 18.10
N SER A 278 30.28 6.06 16.92
CA SER A 278 30.40 7.35 16.23
C SER A 278 29.44 8.41 16.76
N GLY A 279 28.29 8.01 17.33
CA GLY A 279 27.21 8.92 17.74
C GLY A 279 26.14 9.10 16.67
N ILE A 280 26.45 8.79 15.40
CA ILE A 280 25.45 8.73 14.32
C ILE A 280 24.40 7.65 14.57
N GLY A 281 24.78 6.51 15.17
CA GLY A 281 23.81 5.49 15.59
C GLY A 281 22.72 6.01 16.53
N ALA A 282 23.09 6.83 17.52
CA ALA A 282 22.14 7.48 18.43
C ALA A 282 21.19 8.44 17.69
N ALA A 283 21.74 9.26 16.78
CA ALA A 283 20.96 10.19 15.98
C ALA A 283 19.95 9.45 15.07
N SER A 284 20.39 8.34 14.46
CA SER A 284 19.54 7.48 13.63
C SER A 284 18.42 6.81 14.43
N LEU A 285 18.71 6.25 15.61
CA LEU A 285 17.70 5.66 16.50
C LEU A 285 16.65 6.68 16.94
N MET A 286 17.06 7.93 17.21
CA MET A 286 16.13 9.00 17.56
C MET A 286 15.21 9.38 16.40
N VAL A 287 15.74 9.45 15.19
CA VAL A 287 14.93 9.66 14.00
C VAL A 287 13.96 8.50 13.78
N GLN A 288 14.40 7.25 13.94
CA GLN A 288 13.51 6.09 13.85
C GLN A 288 12.39 6.15 14.90
N TYR A 289 12.71 6.51 16.15
CA TYR A 289 11.74 6.69 17.22
C TYR A 289 10.72 7.80 16.91
N ALA A 290 11.20 8.97 16.48
CA ALA A 290 10.36 10.10 16.10
C ALA A 290 9.45 9.74 14.92
N ASN A 291 10.00 9.11 13.87
CA ASN A 291 9.26 8.64 12.70
C ASN A 291 8.21 7.59 13.07
N ALA A 292 8.52 6.66 13.99
CA ALA A 292 7.55 5.68 14.45
C ALA A 292 6.36 6.36 15.16
N GLY A 293 6.64 7.32 16.05
CA GLY A 293 5.61 8.10 16.72
C GLY A 293 4.80 8.97 15.76
N GLN A 294 5.44 9.59 14.76
CA GLN A 294 4.76 10.41 13.76
C GLN A 294 3.91 9.57 12.80
N ARG A 295 4.42 8.43 12.32
CA ARG A 295 3.63 7.47 11.53
C ARG A 295 2.38 7.02 12.27
N GLN A 296 2.50 6.74 13.58
CA GLN A 296 1.34 6.38 14.40
C GLN A 296 0.32 7.52 14.48
N LYS A 297 0.78 8.77 14.67
CA LYS A 297 -0.11 9.96 14.67
C LYS A 297 -0.77 10.16 13.32
N ASP A 298 -0.02 10.03 12.23
CA ASP A 298 -0.50 10.20 10.86
C ASP A 298 -1.52 9.11 10.50
N GLU A 299 -1.24 7.84 10.82
CA GLU A 299 -2.19 6.74 10.68
C GLU A 299 -3.48 7.02 11.49
N THR A 300 -3.35 7.54 12.71
CA THR A 300 -4.52 7.90 13.54
C THR A 300 -5.30 9.08 12.97
N ALA A 301 -4.60 10.10 12.45
CA ALA A 301 -5.21 11.27 11.82
C ALA A 301 -5.92 10.90 10.51
N MET A 302 -5.33 10.00 9.72
CA MET A 302 -5.97 9.43 8.53
C MET A 302 -7.26 8.71 8.90
N LYS A 303 -7.23 7.86 9.94
CA LYS A 303 -8.41 7.11 10.40
C LYS A 303 -9.54 8.03 10.85
N ARG A 304 -9.24 9.13 11.55
CA ARG A 304 -10.25 10.10 12.01
C ARG A 304 -10.80 10.98 10.90
N SER A 305 -9.95 11.41 9.97
CA SER A 305 -10.32 12.39 8.94
C SER A 305 -10.90 11.76 7.67
N GLN A 306 -10.79 10.43 7.51
CA GLN A 306 -11.03 9.69 6.26
C GLN A 306 -10.22 10.23 5.07
N LYS A 307 -9.27 11.14 5.31
CA LYS A 307 -8.40 11.71 4.28
C LYS A 307 -7.02 11.09 4.42
N ALA A 308 -6.53 10.51 3.33
CA ALA A 308 -5.20 9.95 3.26
C ALA A 308 -4.41 10.70 2.19
N THR A 309 -3.24 11.21 2.55
CA THR A 309 -2.25 11.72 1.62
C THR A 309 -1.10 10.73 1.58
N LYS A 310 -0.72 10.23 0.41
CA LYS A 310 0.54 9.51 0.25
C LYS A 310 1.42 10.22 -0.77
N LEU A 311 2.72 10.03 -0.62
CA LEU A 311 3.73 10.56 -1.51
C LEU A 311 4.64 9.43 -1.96
N ARG A 312 5.05 9.47 -3.22
CA ARG A 312 6.10 8.64 -3.77
C ARG A 312 7.19 9.54 -4.32
N VAL A 313 8.44 9.23 -3.99
CA VAL A 313 9.60 10.00 -4.39
C VAL A 313 10.51 9.11 -5.20
N HIS A 314 10.83 9.53 -6.42
CA HIS A 314 11.81 8.87 -7.28
C HIS A 314 13.05 9.76 -7.38
N TYR A 315 14.22 9.22 -7.03
CA TYR A 315 15.50 9.87 -7.25
C TYR A 315 16.28 9.17 -8.35
N GLN A 316 16.91 9.97 -9.21
CA GLN A 316 17.96 9.56 -10.14
C GLN A 316 19.26 10.27 -9.76
N TRP A 317 20.21 9.49 -9.27
CA TRP A 317 21.52 9.93 -8.78
C TRP A 317 22.56 9.79 -9.87
N ALA A 318 23.27 10.88 -10.18
CA ALA A 318 24.32 10.91 -11.21
C ALA A 318 25.69 11.29 -10.61
N PRO A 319 26.31 10.40 -9.80
CA PRO A 319 27.64 10.64 -9.25
C PRO A 319 28.70 10.68 -10.35
N GLN A 320 29.54 11.71 -10.34
CA GLN A 320 30.60 11.94 -11.33
C GLN A 320 32.00 11.79 -10.76
N ALA A 321 32.15 11.99 -9.46
CA ALA A 321 33.39 11.75 -8.75
C ALA A 321 33.14 11.50 -7.27
N THR A 322 34.17 11.03 -6.58
CA THR A 322 34.16 10.89 -5.12
C THR A 322 35.33 11.67 -4.56
N LEU A 323 35.10 12.58 -3.63
CA LEU A 323 36.15 13.21 -2.84
C LEU A 323 36.38 12.42 -1.56
N THR A 324 37.64 12.06 -1.30
CA THR A 324 38.03 11.34 -0.07
C THR A 324 39.08 12.14 0.70
N LEU A 325 38.79 12.43 1.96
CA LEU A 325 39.71 12.95 2.95
C LEU A 325 40.41 11.75 3.61
N PRO A 326 41.73 11.57 3.42
CA PRO A 326 42.45 10.44 3.99
C PRO A 326 42.43 10.44 5.52
N SER A 327 41.72 9.48 6.11
CA SER A 327 41.49 9.38 7.57
C SER A 327 42.74 9.10 8.40
N ASN A 328 43.87 8.76 7.76
CA ASN A 328 45.17 8.59 8.42
C ASN A 328 46.03 9.88 8.44
N ARG A 329 45.52 11.00 7.91
CA ARG A 329 46.26 12.26 7.77
C ARG A 329 45.44 13.48 8.20
N PHE A 330 44.62 13.34 9.23
CA PHE A 330 43.88 14.49 9.75
C PHE A 330 44.82 15.59 10.22
N ALA A 331 44.55 16.80 9.75
CA ALA A 331 45.13 18.04 10.24
C ALA A 331 43.97 18.99 10.54
N LEU A 332 43.90 19.45 11.79
CA LEU A 332 42.94 20.48 12.19
C LEU A 332 43.41 21.83 11.65
N SER A 333 42.47 22.72 11.35
CA SER A 333 42.80 24.12 11.07
C SER A 333 43.40 24.80 12.32
N GLU A 334 44.19 25.86 12.11
CA GLU A 334 44.73 26.66 13.22
C GLU A 334 43.61 27.23 14.10
N ASP A 335 42.52 27.74 13.50
CA ASP A 335 41.35 28.22 14.23
C ASP A 335 40.75 27.14 15.16
N ALA A 336 40.65 25.89 14.68
CA ALA A 336 40.15 24.78 15.48
C ALA A 336 41.13 24.40 16.59
N LEU A 337 42.44 24.40 16.32
CA LEU A 337 43.47 24.14 17.32
C LEU A 337 43.47 25.19 18.43
N ASP A 338 43.37 26.47 18.07
CA ASP A 338 43.32 27.58 19.03
C ASP A 338 42.06 27.52 19.89
N ALA A 339 40.91 27.15 19.31
CA ALA A 339 39.69 26.93 20.07
C ALA A 339 39.82 25.74 21.04
N LEU A 340 40.49 24.65 20.65
CA LEU A 340 40.75 23.52 21.56
C LEU A 340 41.72 23.91 22.70
N ARG A 341 42.75 24.72 22.41
CA ARG A 341 43.66 25.27 23.43
C ARG A 341 42.92 26.19 24.39
N ALA A 342 41.97 26.99 23.90
CA ALA A 342 41.14 27.84 24.73
C ALA A 342 40.29 27.02 25.72
N ILE A 343 39.69 25.90 25.30
CA ILE A 343 38.97 24.99 26.20
C ILE A 343 39.87 24.47 27.33
N GLU A 344 41.13 24.15 27.05
CA GLU A 344 42.06 23.68 28.10
C GLU A 344 42.42 24.81 29.08
N ALA A 345 42.47 26.06 28.62
CA ALA A 345 42.73 27.21 29.47
C ALA A 345 41.53 27.58 30.38
N GLU A 346 40.32 27.13 30.06
CA GLU A 346 39.12 27.40 30.86
C GLU A 346 39.13 26.71 32.24
N PRO A 347 38.49 27.31 33.26
CA PRO A 347 38.30 26.68 34.56
C PRO A 347 37.57 25.33 34.43
N PRO A 348 37.90 24.30 35.25
CA PRO A 348 37.32 22.96 35.10
C PRO A 348 35.78 22.90 35.01
N GLY A 349 35.07 23.79 35.72
CA GLY A 349 33.60 23.86 35.69
C GLY A 349 33.01 24.47 34.40
N GLN A 350 33.81 25.15 33.58
CA GLN A 350 33.36 25.82 32.34
C GLN A 350 33.80 25.08 31.08
N ARG A 351 34.79 24.18 31.17
CA ARG A 351 35.34 23.42 30.04
C ARG A 351 34.29 22.65 29.24
N GLN A 352 33.28 22.09 29.90
CA GLN A 352 32.20 21.34 29.22
C GLN A 352 31.31 22.25 28.37
N ALA A 353 30.98 23.45 28.85
CA ALA A 353 30.21 24.43 28.09
C ALA A 353 31.03 24.96 26.90
N ALA A 354 32.31 25.27 27.10
CA ALA A 354 33.22 25.69 26.03
C ALA A 354 33.39 24.60 24.96
N ALA A 355 33.51 23.33 25.36
CA ALA A 355 33.52 22.20 24.44
C ALA A 355 32.22 22.09 23.62
N ALA A 356 31.07 22.34 24.23
CA ALA A 356 29.79 22.35 23.52
C ALA A 356 29.71 23.50 22.50
N GLU A 357 30.23 24.69 22.82
CA GLU A 357 30.33 25.80 21.88
C GLU A 357 31.25 25.50 20.70
N PHE A 358 32.42 24.89 20.97
CA PHE A 358 33.31 24.41 19.92
C PHE A 358 32.60 23.43 18.96
N LEU A 359 31.86 22.45 19.49
CA LEU A 359 31.13 21.48 18.67
C LEU A 359 30.01 22.12 17.83
N ARG A 360 29.36 23.18 18.32
CA ARG A 360 28.37 23.95 17.53
C ARG A 360 29.04 24.80 16.46
N GLY A 361 30.19 25.40 16.77
CA GLY A 361 30.94 26.29 15.89
C GLY A 361 31.68 25.57 14.77
N PHE A 362 32.43 24.51 15.07
CA PHE A 362 33.25 23.76 14.11
C PHE A 362 32.60 22.45 13.64
N GLY A 363 31.62 21.95 14.38
CA GLY A 363 30.96 20.68 14.12
C GLY A 363 31.46 19.57 15.05
N SER A 364 30.62 18.56 15.23
CA SER A 364 30.89 17.36 16.03
C SER A 364 31.41 16.18 15.20
N HIS A 365 31.16 16.18 13.90
CA HIS A 365 31.49 15.13 12.95
C HIS A 365 32.00 15.73 11.66
N VAL A 366 32.85 15.00 10.94
CA VAL A 366 33.22 15.30 9.55
C VAL A 366 32.91 14.09 8.69
N PHE A 367 32.61 14.28 7.41
CA PHE A 367 32.42 13.19 6.47
C PHE A 367 33.67 13.08 5.60
N CYS A 368 34.37 11.97 5.72
CA CYS A 368 35.63 11.77 5.02
C CYS A 368 35.43 11.36 3.55
N THR A 369 34.22 10.97 3.16
CA THR A 369 33.91 10.68 1.76
C THR A 369 32.68 11.47 1.32
N ALA A 370 32.75 12.08 0.13
CA ALA A 370 31.65 12.82 -0.47
C ALA A 370 31.52 12.46 -1.95
N ALA A 371 30.33 12.04 -2.39
CA ALA A 371 30.04 11.88 -3.81
C ALA A 371 29.67 13.24 -4.40
N LEU A 372 30.30 13.58 -5.51
CA LEU A 372 30.07 14.79 -6.27
C LEU A 372 29.27 14.47 -7.54
N GLY A 373 28.30 15.31 -7.87
CA GLY A 373 27.51 15.18 -9.09
C GLY A 373 26.21 15.96 -8.99
N GLY A 374 25.11 15.32 -9.40
CA GLY A 374 23.76 15.84 -9.23
C GLY A 374 22.74 14.74 -8.95
N TRP A 375 21.56 15.12 -8.45
CA TRP A 375 20.38 14.28 -8.42
C TRP A 375 19.18 14.95 -9.09
N TYR A 376 18.29 14.11 -9.65
CA TYR A 376 17.02 14.50 -10.25
C TYR A 376 15.90 13.80 -9.47
N LYS A 377 14.95 14.56 -8.93
CA LYS A 377 13.91 14.06 -8.01
C LYS A 377 12.52 14.37 -8.53
N HIS A 378 11.67 13.34 -8.55
CA HIS A 378 10.23 13.47 -8.74
C HIS A 378 9.48 13.16 -7.45
N VAL A 379 8.52 14.00 -7.09
CA VAL A 379 7.69 13.86 -5.89
C VAL A 379 6.24 13.80 -6.33
N ALA A 380 5.69 12.60 -6.45
CA ALA A 380 4.27 12.39 -6.72
C ALA A 380 3.48 12.43 -5.40
N LYS A 381 2.42 13.23 -5.37
CA LYS A 381 1.52 13.40 -4.22
C LYS A 381 0.10 13.14 -4.68
N ALA A 382 -0.61 12.30 -3.94
CA ALA A 382 -2.02 11.99 -4.16
C ALA A 382 -2.74 12.03 -2.82
N SER A 383 -4.00 12.49 -2.83
CA SER A 383 -4.85 12.49 -1.63
C SER A 383 -6.21 11.90 -1.96
N CYS A 384 -6.72 11.04 -1.10
CA CYS A 384 -8.07 10.48 -1.21
C CYS A 384 -8.87 10.75 0.06
N SER A 385 -10.20 10.67 -0.03
CA SER A 385 -11.13 10.86 1.08
C SER A 385 -11.95 9.61 1.41
N SER A 386 -11.56 8.44 0.90
CA SER A 386 -12.25 7.17 1.16
C SER A 386 -11.28 5.99 1.27
N VAL A 387 -11.63 5.01 2.11
CA VAL A 387 -10.83 3.80 2.38
C VAL A 387 -10.72 2.90 1.14
N GLU A 388 -11.77 2.82 0.32
CA GLU A 388 -11.77 2.05 -0.94
C GLU A 388 -10.76 2.61 -1.95
N GLN A 389 -10.55 3.93 -1.96
CA GLN A 389 -9.58 4.61 -2.82
C GLN A 389 -8.14 4.55 -2.30
N MET A 390 -7.91 4.22 -1.02
CA MET A 390 -6.54 4.07 -0.49
C MET A 390 -5.78 2.95 -1.20
N LYS A 391 -6.45 1.87 -1.63
CA LYS A 391 -5.83 0.75 -2.36
C LYS A 391 -5.43 1.12 -3.78
N THR A 392 -6.17 2.01 -4.44
CA THR A 392 -5.86 2.48 -5.79
C THR A 392 -4.85 3.63 -5.81
N LEU A 393 -4.58 4.24 -4.64
CA LEU A 393 -3.69 5.39 -4.52
C LEU A 393 -2.21 5.04 -4.73
N ASP A 394 -1.76 3.86 -4.28
CA ASP A 394 -0.38 3.40 -4.52
C ASP A 394 -0.14 3.12 -6.01
N GLU A 395 -1.12 2.49 -6.67
CA GLU A 395 -1.08 2.26 -8.11
C GLU A 395 -1.12 3.58 -8.89
N ALA A 396 -1.96 4.53 -8.47
CA ALA A 396 -2.05 5.86 -9.08
C ALA A 396 -0.73 6.64 -8.96
N LEU A 397 -0.11 6.62 -7.76
CA LEU A 397 1.19 7.23 -7.52
C LEU A 397 2.31 6.56 -8.31
N SER A 398 2.37 5.23 -8.35
CA SER A 398 3.37 4.50 -9.13
C SER A 398 3.23 4.80 -10.63
N THR A 399 2.00 4.81 -11.14
CA THR A 399 1.73 5.10 -12.56
C THR A 399 2.12 6.53 -12.91
N ALA A 400 1.71 7.51 -12.08
CA ALA A 400 2.05 8.91 -12.29
C ALA A 400 3.56 9.17 -12.19
N THR A 401 4.26 8.52 -11.25
CA THR A 401 5.72 8.64 -11.08
C THR A 401 6.45 8.07 -12.28
N ASN A 402 6.11 6.85 -12.71
CA ASN A 402 6.74 6.21 -13.88
C ASN A 402 6.49 7.01 -15.16
N TRP A 403 5.28 7.55 -15.32
CA TRP A 403 4.95 8.45 -16.42
C TRP A 403 5.77 9.74 -16.36
N ALA A 404 5.90 10.36 -15.19
CA ALA A 404 6.69 11.58 -15.02
C ALA A 404 8.18 11.36 -15.31
N VAL A 405 8.75 10.24 -14.86
CA VAL A 405 10.12 9.83 -15.21
C VAL A 405 10.27 9.72 -16.73
N SER A 406 9.36 9.00 -17.40
CA SER A 406 9.37 8.86 -18.87
C SER A 406 9.16 10.18 -19.60
N ALA A 407 8.27 11.05 -19.12
CA ALA A 407 7.98 12.35 -19.72
C ALA A 407 9.14 13.34 -19.53
N SER A 408 9.91 13.20 -18.46
CA SER A 408 11.04 14.08 -18.16
C SER A 408 12.29 13.79 -18.99
N ALA A 409 12.35 12.67 -19.71
CA ALA A 409 13.48 12.35 -20.59
C ALA A 409 13.67 13.40 -21.70
N SER A 410 12.60 14.06 -22.16
CA SER A 410 12.66 15.00 -23.29
C SER A 410 11.80 16.26 -23.11
N TYR A 411 12.18 17.35 -23.81
CA TYR A 411 11.37 18.59 -23.86
C TYR A 411 9.95 18.38 -24.40
N VAL A 412 9.76 17.39 -25.28
CA VAL A 412 8.44 17.05 -25.85
C VAL A 412 7.58 16.29 -24.84
N GLY A 413 8.17 15.50 -23.93
CA GLY A 413 7.41 14.90 -22.83
C GLY A 413 6.92 15.94 -21.82
N LEU A 414 7.72 16.99 -21.54
CA LEU A 414 7.35 18.08 -20.63
C LEU A 414 6.36 19.09 -21.24
N THR A 415 6.42 19.36 -22.54
CA THR A 415 5.55 20.36 -23.22
C THR A 415 4.42 19.75 -24.04
N GLY A 416 4.55 18.51 -24.49
CA GLY A 416 3.60 17.75 -25.30
C GLY A 416 2.50 17.04 -24.50
N ALA A 417 2.56 17.07 -23.17
CA ALA A 417 1.50 16.60 -22.26
C ALA A 417 0.14 17.30 -22.44
N GLY A 418 0.10 18.41 -23.20
CA GLY A 418 -1.13 19.08 -23.64
C GLY A 418 -1.75 18.54 -24.94
N SER A 419 -1.15 17.55 -25.61
CA SER A 419 -1.69 16.94 -26.84
C SER A 419 -2.16 15.51 -26.58
N VAL A 420 -3.35 15.20 -27.10
CA VAL A 420 -4.25 14.08 -26.75
C VAL A 420 -3.67 12.67 -26.98
N SER A 421 -2.47 12.53 -27.55
CA SER A 421 -1.95 11.25 -28.08
C SER A 421 -1.19 10.35 -27.09
N THR A 422 -0.62 10.83 -25.99
CA THR A 422 0.13 9.96 -25.03
C THR A 422 -0.67 9.56 -23.78
N ALA A 423 -1.82 10.19 -23.52
CA ALA A 423 -2.69 9.89 -22.38
C ALA A 423 -3.31 8.48 -22.44
N HIS A 424 -3.49 7.89 -23.63
CA HIS A 424 -4.11 6.58 -23.77
C HIS A 424 -3.19 5.38 -23.47
N ALA A 425 -1.87 5.57 -23.34
CA ALA A 425 -0.94 4.47 -23.17
C ALA A 425 -0.75 3.99 -21.71
N GLY A 426 -1.31 4.68 -20.70
CA GLY A 426 -1.02 4.37 -19.29
C GLY A 426 -2.15 4.58 -18.28
N GLY A 427 -3.40 4.82 -18.72
CA GLY A 427 -4.52 5.07 -17.80
C GLY A 427 -4.46 6.44 -17.09
N VAL A 428 -3.67 7.38 -17.62
CA VAL A 428 -3.52 8.76 -17.13
C VAL A 428 -4.35 9.68 -18.03
N SER A 429 -5.31 10.41 -17.47
CA SER A 429 -6.14 11.37 -18.21
C SER A 429 -5.92 12.80 -17.72
N ALA A 430 -6.25 13.79 -18.55
CA ALA A 430 -6.22 15.22 -18.22
C ALA A 430 -4.89 15.73 -17.59
N ALA A 431 -3.75 15.31 -18.14
CA ALA A 431 -2.44 15.78 -17.68
C ALA A 431 -2.21 17.27 -18.05
N ARG A 432 -1.68 18.04 -17.10
CA ARG A 432 -1.13 19.38 -17.29
C ARG A 432 0.29 19.37 -16.73
N ALA A 433 1.28 19.73 -17.54
CA ALA A 433 2.68 19.74 -17.13
C ALA A 433 3.36 21.07 -17.43
N THR A 434 4.28 21.46 -16.55
CA THR A 434 5.31 22.49 -16.72
C THR A 434 6.68 21.82 -16.51
N SER A 435 7.78 22.57 -16.66
CA SER A 435 9.14 22.05 -16.42
C SER A 435 9.36 21.56 -14.99
N THR A 436 8.61 22.07 -14.00
CA THR A 436 8.82 21.82 -12.57
C THR A 436 7.63 21.18 -11.85
N ALA A 437 6.45 21.14 -12.47
CA ALA A 437 5.25 20.59 -11.86
C ALA A 437 4.32 19.96 -12.90
N MET A 438 3.63 18.90 -12.49
CA MET A 438 2.67 18.18 -13.30
C MET A 438 1.45 17.85 -12.44
N SER A 439 0.25 17.92 -13.00
CA SER A 439 -0.98 17.41 -12.40
C SER A 439 -1.65 16.48 -13.40
N CYS A 440 -2.09 15.30 -12.98
CA CYS A 440 -2.86 14.38 -13.81
C CYS A 440 -3.95 13.67 -13.02
N MET A 441 -4.88 13.06 -13.75
CA MET A 441 -5.87 12.15 -13.19
C MET A 441 -5.45 10.71 -13.49
N VAL A 442 -5.34 9.87 -12.47
CA VAL A 442 -5.06 8.44 -12.62
C VAL A 442 -6.11 7.66 -11.81
N LYS A 443 -6.92 6.83 -12.49
CA LYS A 443 -8.02 6.08 -11.85
C LYS A 443 -8.91 6.97 -10.94
N ASP A 444 -9.33 8.12 -11.48
CA ASP A 444 -10.14 9.14 -10.79
C ASP A 444 -9.47 9.83 -9.58
N GLN A 445 -8.17 9.61 -9.35
CA GLN A 445 -7.38 10.31 -8.35
C GLN A 445 -6.58 11.45 -8.97
N GLN A 446 -6.63 12.64 -8.36
CA GLN A 446 -5.76 13.74 -8.74
C GLN A 446 -4.37 13.51 -8.13
N VAL A 447 -3.36 13.40 -9.01
CA VAL A 447 -1.96 13.25 -8.62
C VAL A 447 -1.19 14.48 -9.09
N SER A 448 -0.48 15.13 -8.17
CA SER A 448 0.47 16.20 -8.48
C SER A 448 1.90 15.67 -8.37
N VAL A 449 2.70 15.81 -9.42
CA VAL A 449 4.12 15.47 -9.43
C VAL A 449 4.94 16.76 -9.46
N ALA A 450 5.82 16.96 -8.51
CA ALA A 450 6.80 18.05 -8.51
C ALA A 450 8.18 17.51 -8.91
N THR A 451 8.91 18.24 -9.75
CA THR A 451 10.27 17.90 -10.17
C THR A 451 11.24 18.90 -9.54
N SER A 452 12.34 18.38 -9.00
CA SER A 452 13.41 19.17 -8.41
C SER A 452 14.76 18.57 -8.76
N VAL A 453 15.75 19.44 -8.90
CA VAL A 453 17.07 19.09 -9.42
C VAL A 453 18.11 19.76 -8.53
N PHE A 454 19.20 19.05 -8.27
CA PHE A 454 20.34 19.56 -7.51
C PHE A 454 21.64 19.12 -8.18
N GLY A 455 22.59 20.05 -8.35
CA GLY A 455 23.75 19.85 -9.22
C GLY A 455 23.37 19.83 -10.71
N GLY A 456 24.32 20.17 -11.58
CA GLY A 456 24.03 20.43 -13.00
C GLY A 456 23.22 21.72 -13.22
N LEU A 457 22.68 21.87 -14.43
CA LEU A 457 21.82 23.01 -14.77
C LEU A 457 20.35 22.72 -14.40
N PRO A 458 19.68 23.66 -13.71
CA PRO A 458 18.26 23.50 -13.37
C PRO A 458 17.36 23.61 -14.60
N GLU A 459 16.11 23.17 -14.47
CA GLU A 459 15.05 23.27 -15.48
C GLU A 459 15.28 22.52 -16.80
N LEU A 460 16.34 21.71 -16.89
CA LEU A 460 16.57 20.81 -18.02
C LEU A 460 15.76 19.50 -17.88
N PRO A 461 15.32 18.90 -18.99
CA PRO A 461 14.89 17.50 -19.04
C PRO A 461 16.01 16.58 -18.54
N SER A 462 15.67 15.41 -17.99
CA SER A 462 16.62 14.51 -17.33
C SER A 462 17.84 14.16 -18.21
N ASP A 463 17.64 13.86 -19.49
CA ASP A 463 18.75 13.48 -20.40
C ASP A 463 19.74 14.63 -20.65
N LEU A 464 19.22 15.86 -20.79
CA LEU A 464 20.04 17.06 -20.96
C LEU A 464 20.69 17.50 -19.64
N TRP A 465 19.97 17.35 -18.53
CA TRP A 465 20.50 17.53 -17.20
C TRP A 465 21.68 16.59 -16.93
N LEU A 466 21.56 15.29 -17.25
CA LEU A 466 22.65 14.31 -17.14
C LEU A 466 23.88 14.74 -17.93
N THR A 467 23.69 15.34 -19.11
CA THR A 467 24.79 15.90 -19.90
C THR A 467 25.43 17.10 -19.21
N SER A 468 24.63 18.00 -18.63
CA SER A 468 25.13 19.17 -17.89
C SER A 468 25.93 18.79 -16.63
N VAL A 469 25.58 17.67 -15.99
CA VAL A 469 26.28 17.18 -14.79
C VAL A 469 27.66 16.61 -15.12
N LYS A 470 27.98 16.27 -16.38
CA LYS A 470 29.32 15.76 -16.73
C LYS A 470 30.43 16.78 -16.49
N ALA A 471 30.13 18.08 -16.62
CA ALA A 471 31.09 19.15 -16.36
C ALA A 471 31.22 19.39 -14.84
N ASN A 472 32.46 19.46 -14.34
CA ASN A 472 32.69 19.59 -12.90
C ASN A 472 32.39 20.97 -12.30
N ALA A 473 32.13 21.98 -13.13
CA ALA A 473 31.71 23.31 -12.70
C ALA A 473 30.33 23.33 -12.00
N HIS A 474 29.52 22.28 -12.17
CA HIS A 474 28.20 22.19 -11.57
C HIS A 474 28.06 20.99 -10.62
N TRP A 475 29.17 20.39 -10.21
CA TRP A 475 29.15 19.31 -9.25
C TRP A 475 28.83 19.84 -7.86
N GLN A 476 27.84 19.23 -7.24
CA GLN A 476 27.50 19.46 -5.85
C GLN A 476 27.73 18.18 -5.05
N VAL A 477 27.91 18.31 -3.74
CA VAL A 477 27.91 17.14 -2.85
C VAL A 477 26.50 16.59 -2.76
N ILE A 478 26.27 15.51 -3.50
CA ILE A 478 24.99 14.80 -3.51
C ILE A 478 24.93 13.81 -2.36
N ASP A 479 26.05 13.20 -2.00
CA ASP A 479 26.11 12.18 -0.97
C ASP A 479 27.35 12.32 -0.09
N ARG A 480 27.27 11.85 1.16
CA ARG A 480 28.36 11.81 2.14
C ARG A 480 28.45 10.43 2.77
N SER A 481 29.63 10.01 3.20
CA SER A 481 29.86 8.75 3.93
C SER A 481 31.18 8.80 4.69
N ASP A 482 31.50 7.73 5.41
CA ASP A 482 32.69 7.62 6.27
C ASP A 482 32.76 8.75 7.29
N GLU A 483 31.77 8.80 8.19
CA GLU A 483 31.75 9.77 9.26
C GLU A 483 32.91 9.54 10.24
N GLN A 484 33.54 10.62 10.67
CA GLN A 484 34.52 10.59 11.75
C GLN A 484 34.15 11.64 12.80
N PRO A 485 33.89 11.23 14.05
CA PRO A 485 33.60 12.17 15.11
C PRO A 485 34.86 12.92 15.53
N VAL A 486 34.70 14.19 15.90
CA VAL A 486 35.84 15.08 16.19
C VAL A 486 36.68 14.60 17.36
N TRP A 487 36.08 14.01 18.40
CA TRP A 487 36.83 13.45 19.52
C TRP A 487 37.76 12.30 19.10
N LYS A 488 37.36 11.49 18.11
CA LYS A 488 38.23 10.45 17.55
C LYS A 488 39.35 11.06 16.71
N ILE A 489 39.06 12.09 15.92
CA ILE A 489 40.08 12.84 15.17
C ILE A 489 41.13 13.41 16.13
N VAL A 490 40.70 14.12 17.18
CA VAL A 490 41.58 14.70 18.21
C VAL A 490 42.43 13.61 18.88
N GLY A 491 41.85 12.45 19.18
CA GLY A 491 42.59 11.31 19.75
C GLY A 491 43.69 10.74 18.83
N LEU A 492 43.58 10.93 17.52
CA LEU A 492 44.54 10.45 16.52
C LEU A 492 45.66 11.46 16.22
N LEU A 493 45.53 12.72 16.65
CA LEU A 493 46.52 13.76 16.36
C LEU A 493 47.87 13.50 17.06
N PRO A 494 49.00 13.90 16.44
CA PRO A 494 50.32 13.74 17.03
C PRO A 494 50.50 14.63 18.28
N ALA A 495 50.93 14.05 19.40
CA ALA A 495 50.94 14.71 20.71
C ALA A 495 51.87 15.94 20.81
N LYS A 496 52.90 16.04 19.96
CA LYS A 496 53.96 17.05 20.09
C LYS A 496 53.52 18.49 19.77
N SER A 497 52.34 18.70 19.19
CA SER A 497 51.92 20.01 18.63
C SER A 497 50.63 20.59 19.22
N LEU A 498 50.00 19.93 20.20
CA LEU A 498 48.63 20.27 20.61
C LEU A 498 48.56 21.29 21.76
N GLY A 499 49.45 21.20 22.74
CA GLY A 499 49.40 22.06 23.94
C GLY A 499 48.35 21.64 24.97
N PHE A 500 47.70 20.48 24.80
CA PHE A 500 46.73 19.89 25.72
C PHE A 500 46.82 18.35 25.70
N ASP A 501 46.25 17.67 26.69
CA ASP A 501 46.14 16.22 26.70
C ASP A 501 45.02 15.77 25.73
N ARG A 502 45.43 15.14 24.62
CA ARG A 502 44.49 14.71 23.57
C ARG A 502 43.44 13.70 24.04
N LYS A 503 43.76 12.85 25.02
CA LYS A 503 42.84 11.82 25.51
C LYS A 503 41.77 12.48 26.38
N LEU A 504 42.18 13.35 27.31
CA LEU A 504 41.24 14.10 28.14
C LEU A 504 40.37 15.04 27.31
N MET A 505 40.94 15.72 26.31
CA MET A 505 40.18 16.57 25.40
C MET A 505 39.17 15.77 24.57
N ALA A 506 39.55 14.59 24.04
CA ALA A 506 38.64 13.71 23.33
C ALA A 506 37.47 13.25 24.21
N GLU A 507 37.74 12.80 25.44
CA GLU A 507 36.71 12.38 26.40
C GLU A 507 35.78 13.55 26.79
N LEU A 508 36.33 14.76 26.94
CA LEU A 508 35.56 15.98 27.21
C LEU A 508 34.63 16.33 26.05
N LEU A 509 35.14 16.30 24.81
CA LEU A 509 34.36 16.59 23.61
C LEU A 509 33.23 15.56 23.41
N GLU A 510 33.50 14.27 23.60
CA GLU A 510 32.47 13.24 23.51
C GLU A 510 31.38 13.46 24.57
N ARG A 511 31.77 13.71 25.83
CA ARG A 511 30.82 13.95 26.92
C ARG A 511 29.99 15.21 26.71
N ALA A 512 30.62 16.29 26.24
CA ALA A 512 29.94 17.55 25.93
C ALA A 512 28.97 17.37 24.76
N TRP A 513 29.36 16.61 23.73
CA TRP A 513 28.46 16.26 22.64
C TRP A 513 27.23 15.51 23.15
N VAL A 514 27.40 14.47 23.98
CA VAL A 514 26.27 13.70 24.52
C VAL A 514 25.34 14.58 25.37
N ASN A 515 25.89 15.28 26.36
CA ASN A 515 25.09 15.90 27.43
C ASN A 515 24.64 17.35 27.14
N GLU A 516 25.43 18.12 26.38
CA GLU A 516 25.14 19.54 26.11
C GLU A 516 24.62 19.81 24.69
N VAL A 517 24.81 18.86 23.76
CA VAL A 517 24.38 19.02 22.36
C VAL A 517 23.28 18.03 22.01
N PHE A 518 23.52 16.73 22.14
CA PHE A 518 22.60 15.70 21.70
C PHE A 518 21.35 15.58 22.58
N ILE A 519 21.51 15.26 23.87
CA ILE A 519 20.36 15.07 24.78
C ILE A 519 19.44 16.30 24.82
N PRO A 520 19.94 17.55 24.93
CA PRO A 520 19.08 18.74 24.93
C PRO A 520 18.27 18.92 23.65
N SER A 521 18.78 18.44 22.51
CA SER A 521 18.11 18.53 21.20
C SER A 521 16.98 17.50 20.99
N ILE A 522 16.80 16.54 21.91
CA ILE A 522 15.71 15.55 21.85
C ILE A 522 14.37 16.27 22.03
N ALA A 523 13.50 16.17 21.01
CA ALA A 523 12.17 16.78 21.01
C ALA A 523 11.19 16.14 22.01
N ASP A 524 11.26 14.82 22.20
CA ASP A 524 10.41 14.10 23.16
C ASP A 524 10.91 14.35 24.60
N ALA A 525 10.11 15.08 25.38
CA ALA A 525 10.45 15.44 26.75
C ALA A 525 10.66 14.23 27.67
N LYS A 526 9.94 13.12 27.47
CA LYS A 526 10.08 11.91 28.30
C LYS A 526 11.39 11.20 28.00
N VAL A 527 11.72 11.06 26.71
CA VAL A 527 12.99 10.46 26.27
C VAL A 527 14.16 11.33 26.77
N ARG A 528 14.07 12.65 26.60
CA ARG A 528 15.09 13.59 27.07
C ARG A 528 15.32 13.48 28.58
N GLU A 529 14.26 13.43 29.37
CA GLU A 529 14.39 13.31 30.83
C GLU A 529 14.98 11.95 31.24
N THR A 530 14.56 10.87 30.57
CA THR A 530 15.13 9.54 30.80
C THR A 530 16.62 9.51 30.50
N MET A 531 17.07 10.18 29.43
CA MET A 531 18.49 10.27 29.09
C MET A 531 19.27 11.13 30.09
N ARG A 532 18.69 12.25 30.57
CA ARG A 532 19.30 13.08 31.61
C ARG A 532 19.52 12.32 32.91
N LEU A 533 18.53 11.52 33.33
CA LEU A 533 18.63 10.69 34.54
C LEU A 533 19.70 9.60 34.41
N LYS A 534 19.86 9.01 33.22
CA LYS A 534 20.87 7.98 32.95
C LYS A 534 22.27 8.54 32.73
N ALA A 535 22.38 9.81 32.30
CA ALA A 535 23.62 10.56 32.08
C ALA A 535 24.72 9.75 31.33
N PRO A 536 24.45 9.27 30.09
CA PRO A 536 25.45 8.52 29.34
C PRO A 536 26.71 9.37 29.12
N ALA A 537 27.88 8.77 29.37
CA ALA A 537 29.16 9.46 29.26
C ALA A 537 29.76 9.41 27.84
N THR A 538 29.34 8.45 27.02
CA THR A 538 29.89 8.17 25.68
C THR A 538 28.79 8.02 24.64
N ALA A 539 29.15 8.19 23.37
CA ALA A 539 28.25 8.00 22.24
C ALA A 539 27.76 6.56 22.14
N ALA A 540 28.60 5.59 22.51
CA ALA A 540 28.23 4.18 22.59
C ALA A 540 27.16 3.93 23.67
N ALA A 541 27.38 4.42 24.89
CA ALA A 541 26.43 4.29 25.99
C ALA A 541 25.10 4.99 25.70
N LEU A 542 25.14 6.16 25.04
CA LEU A 542 23.95 6.85 24.55
C LEU A 542 23.18 5.98 23.55
N THR A 543 23.88 5.40 22.57
CA THR A 543 23.27 4.54 21.54
C THR A 543 22.63 3.30 22.15
N GLU A 544 23.31 2.62 23.08
CA GLU A 544 22.75 1.47 23.81
C GLU A 544 21.51 1.85 24.62
N THR A 545 21.56 3.01 25.29
CA THR A 545 20.43 3.50 26.09
C THR A 545 19.23 3.82 25.22
N LEU A 546 19.44 4.43 24.05
CA LEU A 546 18.39 4.71 23.07
C LEU A 546 17.86 3.43 22.44
N LEU A 547 18.73 2.48 22.12
CA LEU A 547 18.35 1.18 21.58
C LEU A 547 17.45 0.41 22.57
N ALA A 548 17.74 0.51 23.87
CA ALA A 548 16.89 -0.04 24.91
C ALA A 548 15.50 0.62 24.98
N LEU A 549 15.35 1.88 24.55
CA LEU A 549 14.04 2.54 24.45
C LEU A 549 13.29 2.18 23.16
N THR A 550 14.00 1.90 22.07
CA THR A 550 13.39 1.54 20.79
C THR A 550 13.05 0.06 20.66
N ARG A 551 13.60 -0.80 21.54
CA ARG A 551 13.19 -2.21 21.65
C ARG A 551 11.90 -2.33 22.46
N PRO A 552 10.94 -3.19 22.06
CA PRO A 552 9.85 -3.54 22.95
C PRO A 552 10.41 -4.16 24.23
N PRO A 553 9.81 -3.93 25.41
CA PRO A 553 10.17 -4.68 26.61
C PRO A 553 10.08 -6.19 26.35
N ALA A 554 10.82 -7.01 27.10
CA ALA A 554 10.57 -8.45 27.07
C ALA A 554 9.17 -8.76 27.66
N MET A 555 8.50 -9.77 27.12
CA MET A 555 7.25 -10.31 27.68
C MET A 555 7.55 -11.56 28.49
N ARG A 556 7.21 -11.51 29.77
CA ARG A 556 7.25 -12.66 30.67
C ARG A 556 5.86 -13.27 30.70
N LEU A 557 5.69 -14.45 30.08
CA LEU A 557 4.39 -15.09 29.93
C LEU A 557 4.28 -16.33 30.81
N THR A 558 3.10 -16.55 31.38
CA THR A 558 2.77 -17.74 32.15
C THR A 558 1.46 -18.29 31.65
N VAL A 559 1.34 -19.63 31.60
CA VAL A 559 0.08 -20.29 31.33
C VAL A 559 -0.55 -20.75 32.63
N PHE A 560 -1.78 -20.31 32.88
CA PHE A 560 -2.61 -20.84 33.97
C PHE A 560 -3.61 -21.82 33.38
N GLN A 561 -3.49 -23.09 33.77
CA GLN A 561 -4.41 -24.13 33.34
C GLN A 561 -5.16 -24.70 34.54
N ARG A 562 -6.48 -24.75 34.43
CA ARG A 562 -7.36 -25.38 35.42
C ARG A 562 -8.25 -26.39 34.72
N ARG A 563 -8.39 -27.56 35.34
CA ARG A 563 -9.13 -28.69 34.81
C ARG A 563 -10.11 -29.18 35.88
N TRP A 564 -11.35 -29.41 35.45
CA TRP A 564 -12.42 -29.95 36.29
C TRP A 564 -12.75 -31.35 35.77
N ASP A 565 -12.15 -32.35 36.41
CA ASP A 565 -12.26 -33.76 36.00
C ASP A 565 -13.59 -34.42 36.35
N GLN A 566 -14.36 -33.82 37.25
CA GLN A 566 -15.71 -34.29 37.53
C GLN A 566 -16.64 -33.86 36.38
N PRO A 567 -17.33 -34.80 35.71
CA PRO A 567 -18.27 -34.46 34.65
C PRO A 567 -19.41 -33.59 35.18
N GLN A 568 -19.57 -32.39 34.62
CA GLN A 568 -20.63 -31.46 35.02
C GLN A 568 -21.62 -31.24 33.87
N GLN A 569 -22.91 -31.20 34.21
CA GLN A 569 -23.97 -30.89 33.26
C GLN A 569 -23.92 -29.42 32.83
N HIS A 570 -23.79 -28.51 33.79
CA HIS A 570 -23.53 -27.09 33.57
C HIS A 570 -22.20 -26.73 34.22
N PHE A 571 -21.43 -25.89 33.55
CA PHE A 571 -20.13 -25.40 34.01
C PHE A 571 -20.21 -23.90 34.18
N SER A 572 -19.77 -23.39 35.33
CA SER A 572 -19.71 -21.96 35.61
C SER A 572 -18.60 -21.69 36.62
N GLU A 573 -17.45 -21.23 36.13
CA GLU A 573 -16.25 -21.04 36.95
C GLU A 573 -15.54 -19.73 36.62
N GLU A 574 -14.84 -19.18 37.61
CA GLU A 574 -14.01 -17.99 37.52
C GLU A 574 -12.59 -18.34 37.97
N VAL A 575 -11.60 -18.15 37.09
CA VAL A 575 -10.17 -18.37 37.41
C VAL A 575 -9.51 -17.02 37.59
N ALA A 576 -9.23 -16.66 38.85
CA ALA A 576 -8.51 -15.44 39.20
C ALA A 576 -6.99 -15.62 39.11
N LEU A 577 -6.29 -14.61 38.60
CA LEU A 577 -4.84 -14.58 38.52
C LEU A 577 -4.21 -13.91 39.75
N PRO A 578 -2.96 -14.25 40.11
CA PRO A 578 -2.21 -13.55 41.15
C PRO A 578 -1.97 -12.06 40.84
N LYS A 579 -1.51 -11.29 41.84
CA LYS A 579 -1.11 -9.88 41.64
C LYS A 579 0.00 -9.78 40.59
N GLY A 580 -0.07 -8.74 39.76
CA GLY A 580 0.96 -8.47 38.75
C GLY A 580 0.77 -9.22 37.44
N TYR A 581 -0.28 -10.05 37.32
CA TYR A 581 -0.62 -10.74 36.07
C TYR A 581 -1.79 -10.06 35.35
N LYS A 582 -1.67 -9.93 34.02
CA LYS A 582 -2.70 -9.41 33.10
C LYS A 582 -3.02 -10.49 32.06
N ILE A 583 -4.29 -10.66 31.68
CA ILE A 583 -4.67 -11.68 30.67
C ILE A 583 -4.40 -11.13 29.27
N LEU A 584 -3.71 -11.90 28.42
CA LEU A 584 -3.55 -11.60 26.98
C LEU A 584 -4.58 -12.36 26.15
N SER A 585 -4.76 -13.64 26.45
CA SER A 585 -5.77 -14.48 25.81
C SER A 585 -6.16 -15.62 26.75
N ALA A 586 -7.34 -16.18 26.54
CA ALA A 586 -7.82 -17.32 27.30
C ALA A 586 -9.01 -17.96 26.61
N GLY A 587 -9.45 -19.09 27.16
CA GLY A 587 -10.64 -19.75 26.67
C GLY A 587 -11.02 -20.98 27.48
N VAL A 588 -12.13 -21.60 27.09
CA VAL A 588 -12.69 -22.79 27.72
C VAL A 588 -12.98 -23.86 26.68
N SER A 589 -12.84 -25.13 27.04
CA SER A 589 -13.35 -26.25 26.24
C SER A 589 -13.82 -27.40 27.13
N GLY A 590 -14.72 -28.22 26.59
CA GLY A 590 -14.88 -29.59 27.08
C GLY A 590 -13.62 -30.42 26.83
N VAL A 591 -13.33 -31.38 27.70
CA VAL A 591 -12.24 -32.35 27.51
C VAL A 591 -12.66 -33.49 26.56
N SER A 592 -13.97 -33.76 26.46
CA SER A 592 -14.56 -34.75 25.53
C SER A 592 -15.70 -34.13 24.72
N GLN A 593 -15.75 -34.44 23.43
CA GLN A 593 -16.59 -33.73 22.46
C GLN A 593 -17.90 -34.43 22.10
N ARG A 594 -17.98 -35.77 22.26
CA ARG A 594 -19.10 -36.56 21.73
C ARG A 594 -20.48 -36.19 22.31
N LEU A 595 -20.51 -35.60 23.50
CA LEU A 595 -21.75 -35.19 24.15
C LEU A 595 -21.75 -33.69 24.55
N GLY A 596 -20.62 -32.97 24.38
CA GLY A 596 -20.27 -31.79 25.17
C GLY A 596 -21.18 -30.56 25.19
N ASN A 597 -20.93 -29.71 26.18
CA ASN A 597 -21.66 -28.48 26.45
C ASN A 597 -21.31 -27.35 25.47
N PHE A 598 -22.28 -26.47 25.20
CA PHE A 598 -22.09 -25.26 24.41
C PHE A 598 -21.55 -24.12 25.27
N VAL A 599 -20.69 -23.29 24.69
CA VAL A 599 -20.13 -22.11 25.34
C VAL A 599 -21.16 -20.97 25.33
N VAL A 600 -21.56 -20.50 26.50
CA VAL A 600 -22.51 -19.38 26.68
C VAL A 600 -21.77 -18.10 27.05
N ALA A 601 -20.70 -18.24 27.83
CA ALA A 601 -19.83 -17.13 28.18
C ALA A 601 -18.38 -17.59 28.28
N SER A 602 -17.45 -16.77 27.82
CA SER A 602 -16.01 -16.92 28.00
C SER A 602 -15.40 -15.54 27.84
N TYR A 603 -15.02 -14.87 28.94
CA TYR A 603 -14.61 -13.47 28.90
C TYR A 603 -13.68 -13.06 30.05
N PRO A 604 -12.87 -12.00 29.86
CA PRO A 604 -12.01 -11.46 30.91
C PRO A 604 -12.77 -10.49 31.82
N LYS A 605 -12.37 -10.45 33.09
CA LYS A 605 -12.90 -9.53 34.10
C LYS A 605 -11.74 -8.98 34.94
N VAL A 606 -11.80 -7.68 35.23
CA VAL A 606 -10.82 -6.98 36.08
C VAL A 606 -11.55 -6.37 37.26
N SER A 607 -11.00 -6.60 38.45
CA SER A 607 -11.40 -5.95 39.70
C SER A 607 -10.22 -5.15 40.26
N GLY A 608 -10.49 -4.14 41.09
CA GLY A 608 -9.46 -3.22 41.59
C GLY A 608 -9.13 -2.09 40.60
N LYS A 609 -8.09 -1.30 40.91
CA LYS A 609 -7.58 -0.20 40.06
C LYS A 609 -6.06 -0.10 40.16
N GLY A 610 -5.39 0.20 39.04
CA GLY A 610 -3.95 0.43 39.02
C GLY A 610 -3.17 -0.81 39.48
N ARG A 611 -2.24 -0.63 40.42
CA ARG A 611 -1.37 -1.73 40.91
C ARG A 611 -2.14 -2.83 41.66
N ASP A 612 -3.36 -2.57 42.09
CA ASP A 612 -4.21 -3.55 42.80
C ASP A 612 -5.18 -4.28 41.88
N GLU A 613 -5.04 -4.11 40.56
CA GLU A 613 -5.83 -4.86 39.59
C GLU A 613 -5.65 -6.38 39.76
N ARG A 614 -6.78 -7.08 39.69
CA ARG A 614 -6.89 -8.54 39.70
C ARG A 614 -7.67 -8.97 38.49
N TRP A 615 -6.97 -9.66 37.60
CA TRP A 615 -7.53 -10.21 36.37
C TRP A 615 -8.10 -11.60 36.64
N SER A 616 -9.21 -11.90 35.99
CA SER A 616 -9.90 -13.19 36.09
C SER A 616 -10.52 -13.56 34.75
N TRP A 617 -10.65 -14.86 34.48
CA TRP A 617 -11.39 -15.37 33.34
C TRP A 617 -12.64 -16.08 33.80
N CYS A 618 -13.79 -15.64 33.28
CA CYS A 618 -15.09 -16.24 33.57
C CYS A 618 -15.51 -17.12 32.39
N ALA A 619 -15.96 -18.34 32.68
CA ALA A 619 -16.48 -19.23 31.65
C ALA A 619 -17.78 -19.90 32.11
N ARG A 620 -18.75 -19.98 31.19
CA ARG A 620 -20.04 -20.66 31.38
C ARG A 620 -20.36 -21.56 30.19
N MET A 621 -20.64 -22.83 30.46
CA MET A 621 -21.06 -23.81 29.45
C MET A 621 -22.26 -24.61 29.94
N LYS A 622 -23.10 -25.09 29.02
CA LYS A 622 -24.26 -25.93 29.35
C LYS A 622 -24.63 -26.87 28.23
N ASP A 623 -25.38 -27.91 28.57
CA ASP A 623 -26.26 -28.58 27.63
C ASP A 623 -27.55 -27.77 27.41
N ILE A 624 -28.39 -28.24 26.50
CA ILE A 624 -29.61 -27.51 26.11
C ILE A 624 -30.82 -28.43 26.17
N LYS A 625 -30.77 -29.56 25.47
CA LYS A 625 -31.86 -30.54 25.44
C LYS A 625 -31.49 -31.90 26.00
N PHE A 626 -30.27 -32.37 25.73
CA PHE A 626 -29.80 -33.69 26.15
C PHE A 626 -28.72 -33.57 27.21
N VAL A 627 -28.86 -34.32 28.30
CA VAL A 627 -27.97 -34.25 29.46
C VAL A 627 -26.53 -34.57 29.06
N SER A 628 -25.69 -33.53 29.12
CA SER A 628 -24.27 -33.40 28.75
C SER A 628 -23.18 -33.46 29.82
N PRO A 629 -23.08 -34.42 30.75
CA PRO A 629 -21.98 -34.39 31.71
C PRO A 629 -20.63 -34.59 31.01
N ILE A 630 -19.78 -33.56 31.03
CA ILE A 630 -18.40 -33.59 30.50
C ILE A 630 -17.44 -32.90 31.47
N CYS A 631 -16.16 -33.24 31.39
CA CYS A 631 -15.08 -32.53 32.08
C CYS A 631 -14.74 -31.23 31.32
N HIS A 632 -14.24 -30.22 32.02
CA HIS A 632 -13.94 -28.90 31.44
C HIS A 632 -12.50 -28.49 31.70
N ALA A 633 -11.97 -27.62 30.84
CA ALA A 633 -10.69 -26.98 31.05
C ALA A 633 -10.74 -25.51 30.66
N ILE A 634 -10.15 -24.65 31.51
CA ILE A 634 -9.86 -23.25 31.22
C ILE A 634 -8.36 -23.12 31.06
N THR A 635 -7.92 -22.41 30.02
CA THR A 635 -6.51 -22.14 29.77
C THR A 635 -6.34 -20.64 29.52
N ILE A 636 -5.42 -20.01 30.24
CA ILE A 636 -5.16 -18.57 30.22
C ILE A 636 -3.69 -18.31 29.90
N VAL A 637 -3.43 -17.46 28.91
CA VAL A 637 -2.12 -16.87 28.63
C VAL A 637 -2.06 -15.53 29.36
N ALA A 638 -1.21 -15.45 30.37
CA ALA A 638 -1.06 -14.28 31.21
C ALA A 638 0.32 -13.64 31.02
N LEU A 639 0.35 -12.32 31.05
CA LEU A 639 1.55 -11.50 31.09
C LEU A 639 1.87 -11.15 32.54
N HIS A 640 3.08 -11.48 32.99
CA HIS A 640 3.63 -11.03 34.26
C HIS A 640 4.25 -9.64 34.08
N ASP A 641 3.60 -8.62 34.62
CA ASP A 641 3.97 -7.21 34.46
C ASP A 641 3.90 -6.45 35.79
N PRO A 642 4.81 -6.72 36.75
CA PRO A 642 4.82 -6.07 38.05
C PRO A 642 5.23 -4.59 37.98
N ASP A 643 6.01 -4.22 36.95
CA ASP A 643 6.52 -2.87 36.74
C ASP A 643 5.59 -2.00 35.88
N ASP A 644 4.45 -2.55 35.45
CA ASP A 644 3.45 -1.88 34.61
C ASP A 644 4.04 -1.30 33.31
N VAL A 645 4.97 -2.02 32.66
CA VAL A 645 5.58 -1.59 31.39
C VAL A 645 4.69 -1.87 30.17
N TRP A 646 3.62 -2.65 30.35
CA TRP A 646 2.63 -2.98 29.33
C TRP A 646 1.24 -2.40 29.65
N ASP A 647 0.65 -1.67 28.70
CA ASP A 647 -0.76 -1.23 28.80
C ASP A 647 -1.65 -2.33 28.22
N VAL A 648 -2.26 -3.14 29.08
CA VAL A 648 -3.23 -4.17 28.68
C VAL A 648 -4.62 -3.73 29.11
N ARG A 649 -5.58 -3.74 28.19
CA ARG A 649 -6.95 -3.27 28.45
C ARG A 649 -8.00 -4.20 27.89
N ILE A 650 -9.14 -4.23 28.59
CA ILE A 650 -10.36 -4.87 28.12
C ILE A 650 -11.23 -3.79 27.48
N PHE A 651 -11.59 -4.03 26.23
CA PHE A 651 -12.62 -3.29 25.52
C PHE A 651 -13.88 -4.14 25.51
N ALA A 652 -15.04 -3.51 25.68
CA ALA A 652 -16.31 -4.20 25.66
C ALA A 652 -17.34 -3.42 24.85
N LYS A 653 -18.23 -4.14 24.17
CA LYS A 653 -19.37 -3.59 23.45
C LYS A 653 -20.57 -4.50 23.65
N GLU A 654 -21.67 -3.89 24.06
CA GLU A 654 -22.92 -4.57 24.35
C GLU A 654 -23.93 -4.32 23.22
N ALA A 655 -24.77 -5.30 22.94
CA ALA A 655 -25.86 -5.16 21.98
C ALA A 655 -26.88 -4.11 22.46
N THR A 656 -27.45 -3.34 21.53
CA THR A 656 -28.37 -2.23 21.85
C THR A 656 -29.80 -2.67 22.16
N GLY A 657 -30.12 -3.96 22.07
CA GLY A 657 -31.46 -4.48 22.37
C GLY A 657 -31.51 -6.00 22.35
N HIS A 658 -32.64 -6.55 22.77
CA HIS A 658 -32.85 -8.00 22.79
C HIS A 658 -33.20 -8.50 21.38
N ARG A 659 -32.44 -9.48 20.89
CA ARG A 659 -32.64 -10.12 19.58
C ARG A 659 -32.37 -11.61 19.68
N SER A 660 -32.85 -12.38 18.72
CA SER A 660 -32.61 -13.83 18.63
C SER A 660 -31.21 -14.14 18.06
N LEU A 661 -30.60 -13.19 17.35
CA LEU A 661 -29.23 -13.32 16.81
C LEU A 661 -28.48 -12.01 17.00
N HIS A 662 -27.20 -12.13 17.32
CA HIS A 662 -26.29 -11.00 17.36
C HIS A 662 -25.01 -11.26 16.60
N GLU A 663 -24.52 -10.20 15.99
CA GLU A 663 -23.16 -10.09 15.50
C GLU A 663 -22.60 -8.75 16.01
N ILE A 664 -21.60 -8.83 16.88
CA ILE A 664 -20.88 -7.67 17.36
C ILE A 664 -19.47 -7.71 16.81
N ALA A 665 -19.17 -6.72 15.96
CA ALA A 665 -17.83 -6.31 15.63
C ALA A 665 -17.34 -5.26 16.65
N LEU A 666 -16.19 -5.53 17.27
CA LEU A 666 -15.52 -4.69 18.25
C LEU A 666 -14.09 -4.40 17.80
N GLN A 667 -13.83 -3.13 17.50
CA GLN A 667 -12.49 -2.62 17.20
C GLN A 667 -12.03 -1.75 18.39
N PRO A 668 -10.87 -2.06 19.01
CA PRO A 668 -10.32 -1.21 20.06
C PRO A 668 -9.77 0.10 19.47
N PRO A 669 -9.52 1.13 20.29
CA PRO A 669 -8.84 2.35 19.88
C PRO A 669 -7.48 2.09 19.24
N ASP A 670 -7.10 3.00 18.34
CA ASP A 670 -6.24 2.79 17.17
C ASP A 670 -4.81 2.27 17.36
N ASP A 671 -4.33 2.09 18.60
CA ASP A 671 -2.96 1.67 18.92
C ASP A 671 -2.80 0.41 19.78
N TYR A 672 -3.91 -0.25 20.12
CA TYR A 672 -3.86 -1.53 20.81
C TYR A 672 -3.77 -2.70 19.83
N LEU A 673 -2.80 -3.57 20.04
CA LEU A 673 -2.77 -4.87 19.40
C LEU A 673 -3.79 -5.80 20.07
N LEU A 674 -4.74 -6.32 19.30
CA LEU A 674 -5.69 -7.31 19.77
C LEU A 674 -5.02 -8.67 20.01
N THR A 675 -5.14 -9.22 21.22
CA THR A 675 -4.52 -10.49 21.62
C THR A 675 -5.52 -11.55 22.03
N GLY A 676 -6.69 -11.15 22.52
CA GLY A 676 -7.73 -12.07 22.96
C GLY A 676 -9.12 -11.52 22.71
N CYS A 677 -10.09 -12.42 22.73
CA CYS A 677 -11.50 -12.09 22.56
C CYS A 677 -12.38 -12.93 23.49
N GLY A 678 -13.57 -12.44 23.77
CA GLY A 678 -14.55 -13.14 24.60
C GLY A 678 -15.96 -12.67 24.32
N GLY A 679 -16.93 -13.48 24.75
CA GLY A 679 -18.34 -13.21 24.57
C GLY A 679 -19.13 -13.61 25.82
N GLU A 680 -20.22 -12.90 26.07
CA GLU A 680 -21.15 -13.19 27.15
C GLU A 680 -22.58 -12.99 26.67
N VAL A 681 -23.39 -14.03 26.80
CA VAL A 681 -24.84 -13.94 26.65
C VAL A 681 -25.47 -13.75 28.04
N ASP A 682 -26.43 -12.83 28.14
CA ASP A 682 -27.18 -12.54 29.37
C ASP A 682 -28.11 -13.69 29.77
N VAL A 683 -28.74 -14.32 28.79
CA VAL A 683 -29.66 -15.43 28.99
C VAL A 683 -28.93 -16.77 28.91
N PHE A 684 -29.00 -17.52 30.01
CA PHE A 684 -28.49 -18.89 30.08
C PHE A 684 -29.44 -19.93 29.47
N ALA A 685 -30.54 -19.56 28.79
CA ALA A 685 -31.53 -20.46 28.20
C ALA A 685 -31.51 -20.38 26.66
N GLY A 686 -31.51 -21.53 25.97
CA GLY A 686 -31.69 -21.60 24.50
C GLY A 686 -30.58 -21.06 23.58
N VAL A 687 -29.61 -20.27 24.08
CA VAL A 687 -28.61 -19.56 23.26
C VAL A 687 -27.19 -19.99 23.58
N ALA A 688 -26.28 -19.93 22.59
CA ALA A 688 -24.83 -20.06 22.78
C ALA A 688 -24.01 -19.17 21.82
N LEU A 689 -22.70 -19.11 22.07
CA LEU A 689 -21.73 -18.44 21.22
C LEU A 689 -21.42 -19.28 19.98
N LYS A 690 -21.47 -18.64 18.82
CA LYS A 690 -21.15 -19.19 17.50
C LYS A 690 -19.79 -18.72 16.99
N ALA A 691 -19.36 -17.53 17.39
CA ALA A 691 -18.04 -17.00 17.06
C ALA A 691 -17.47 -16.20 18.23
N CYS A 692 -16.19 -16.38 18.49
CA CYS A 692 -15.32 -15.56 19.33
C CYS A 692 -13.93 -15.61 18.69
N GLY A 693 -13.66 -14.68 17.77
CA GLY A 693 -12.41 -14.65 17.02
C GLY A 693 -12.14 -13.31 16.37
N PHE A 694 -11.21 -13.29 15.42
CA PHE A 694 -10.79 -12.08 14.72
C PHE A 694 -11.36 -12.05 13.29
N ALA A 695 -11.59 -10.86 12.74
CA ALA A 695 -11.91 -10.67 11.33
C ALA A 695 -11.31 -9.35 10.83
N GLN A 696 -11.19 -9.18 9.52
CA GLN A 696 -10.96 -7.89 8.88
C GLN A 696 -12.22 -7.02 8.97
N LEU A 697 -12.05 -5.72 8.76
CA LEU A 697 -13.16 -4.74 8.74
C LEU A 697 -14.16 -5.00 7.62
N ASP A 698 -13.74 -5.62 6.51
CA ASP A 698 -14.60 -6.04 5.40
C ASP A 698 -15.19 -7.46 5.60
N GLY A 699 -15.00 -8.05 6.78
CA GLY A 699 -15.52 -9.38 7.15
C GLY A 699 -14.69 -10.56 6.63
N LYS A 700 -13.58 -10.32 5.92
CA LYS A 700 -12.66 -11.38 5.47
C LYS A 700 -11.68 -11.79 6.58
N PRO A 701 -11.03 -12.96 6.48
CA PRO A 701 -9.99 -13.33 7.44
C PRO A 701 -8.73 -12.44 7.30
N PRO A 702 -8.01 -12.13 8.40
CA PRO A 702 -6.83 -11.26 8.36
C PRO A 702 -5.72 -11.77 7.44
N ALA A 703 -5.17 -10.91 6.59
CA ALA A 703 -3.92 -11.20 5.88
C ALA A 703 -2.72 -11.20 6.86
N ALA A 704 -1.68 -11.99 6.56
CA ALA A 704 -0.57 -12.29 7.48
C ALA A 704 0.20 -11.09 8.06
N PHE A 705 0.10 -9.91 7.42
CA PHE A 705 0.83 -8.69 7.78
C PHE A 705 -0.08 -7.50 8.12
N GLU A 706 -1.39 -7.70 8.22
CA GLU A 706 -2.31 -6.60 8.44
C GLU A 706 -2.47 -6.23 9.92
N ARG A 707 -2.27 -4.94 10.23
CA ARG A 707 -2.41 -4.36 11.57
C ARG A 707 -3.86 -4.18 12.02
N GLN A 708 -4.86 -4.44 11.17
CA GLN A 708 -6.25 -4.08 11.41
C GLN A 708 -7.16 -5.32 11.49
N CYS A 709 -7.25 -5.89 12.70
CA CYS A 709 -8.26 -6.88 13.04
C CYS A 709 -9.36 -6.24 13.91
N GLN A 710 -10.57 -6.75 13.80
CA GLN A 710 -11.65 -6.54 14.77
C GLN A 710 -11.97 -7.87 15.45
N VAL A 711 -12.45 -7.81 16.69
CA VAL A 711 -13.05 -8.95 17.35
C VAL A 711 -14.47 -9.12 16.83
N VAL A 712 -14.83 -10.35 16.49
CA VAL A 712 -16.19 -10.73 16.08
C VAL A 712 -16.76 -11.71 17.10
N VAL A 713 -17.90 -11.34 17.67
CA VAL A 713 -18.70 -12.21 18.54
C VAL A 713 -20.06 -12.42 17.90
N ARG A 714 -20.44 -13.69 17.74
CA ARG A 714 -21.75 -14.08 17.18
C ARG A 714 -22.46 -15.04 18.11
N THR A 715 -23.78 -14.96 18.13
CA THR A 715 -24.65 -15.88 18.88
C THR A 715 -25.57 -16.64 17.92
N ALA A 716 -26.09 -17.78 18.37
CA ALA A 716 -27.16 -18.48 17.68
C ALA A 716 -28.13 -19.16 18.66
N ASP A 717 -29.38 -19.25 18.24
CA ASP A 717 -30.43 -20.00 18.94
C ASP A 717 -30.33 -21.50 18.66
N LEU A 718 -30.43 -22.33 19.70
CA LEU A 718 -30.20 -23.77 19.56
C LEU A 718 -31.49 -24.58 19.31
N ILE A 719 -32.66 -24.03 19.64
CA ILE A 719 -33.97 -24.70 19.46
C ILE A 719 -34.97 -23.74 18.81
N THR A 720 -35.33 -22.67 19.51
CA THR A 720 -36.31 -21.67 19.07
C THR A 720 -35.73 -20.27 19.25
N PRO A 721 -36.13 -19.29 18.42
CA PRO A 721 -35.70 -17.91 18.60
C PRO A 721 -35.88 -17.42 20.03
N PHE A 722 -34.79 -17.00 20.69
CA PHE A 722 -34.82 -16.56 22.07
C PHE A 722 -34.25 -15.14 22.18
N PRO A 723 -35.09 -14.12 22.46
CA PRO A 723 -34.59 -12.77 22.65
C PRO A 723 -33.58 -12.69 23.80
N HIS A 724 -32.35 -12.29 23.49
CA HIS A 724 -31.24 -12.15 24.44
C HIS A 724 -30.40 -10.92 24.09
N THR A 725 -29.48 -10.53 24.95
CA THR A 725 -28.40 -9.58 24.65
C THR A 725 -27.05 -10.29 24.65
N VAL A 726 -26.06 -9.69 23.98
CA VAL A 726 -24.70 -10.18 24.00
C VAL A 726 -23.73 -9.04 24.28
N LYS A 727 -22.69 -9.35 25.04
CA LYS A 727 -21.56 -8.47 25.27
C LYS A 727 -20.29 -9.09 24.70
N ALA A 728 -19.67 -8.37 23.78
CA ALA A 728 -18.39 -8.74 23.18
C ALA A 728 -17.26 -8.10 23.97
N TYR A 729 -16.17 -8.85 24.13
CA TYR A 729 -14.96 -8.42 24.82
C TYR A 729 -13.74 -8.60 23.91
N ALA A 730 -12.83 -7.63 23.96
CA ALA A 730 -11.56 -7.66 23.27
C ALA A 730 -10.43 -7.29 24.25
N ILE A 731 -9.32 -8.02 24.20
CA ILE A 731 -8.11 -7.71 24.97
C ILE A 731 -7.12 -7.06 24.04
N GLY A 732 -6.73 -5.82 24.35
CA GLY A 732 -5.67 -5.13 23.64
C GLY A 732 -4.41 -5.00 24.49
N ILE A 733 -3.25 -5.00 23.85
CA ILE A 733 -1.94 -4.68 24.46
C ILE A 733 -1.18 -3.64 23.65
N ARG A 734 -0.40 -2.79 24.33
CA ARG A 734 0.67 -1.97 23.74
C ARG A 734 1.81 -1.77 24.73
N ALA A 735 3.03 -1.54 24.25
CA ALA A 735 4.14 -1.13 25.11
C ALA A 735 3.88 0.30 25.63
N ARG A 736 4.03 0.54 26.94
CA ARG A 736 3.89 1.91 27.48
C ARG A 736 4.97 2.86 26.99
N ALA A 737 6.12 2.33 26.59
CA ALA A 737 7.20 3.08 25.96
C ALA A 737 6.86 3.60 24.55
N GLY A 738 5.72 3.19 23.98
CA GLY A 738 5.28 3.60 22.63
C GLY A 738 5.86 2.75 21.50
N THR A 739 6.66 1.73 21.80
CA THR A 739 7.24 0.85 20.80
C THR A 739 6.14 0.03 20.09
N PRO A 740 6.01 0.10 18.75
CA PRO A 740 5.00 -0.64 18.02
C PRO A 740 5.27 -2.15 18.06
N LEU A 741 4.20 -2.93 18.14
CA LEU A 741 4.27 -4.39 18.13
C LEU A 741 4.10 -4.93 16.71
N GLU A 742 4.98 -5.83 16.29
CA GLU A 742 4.89 -6.55 15.01
C GLU A 742 4.11 -7.85 15.23
N ALA A 743 2.82 -7.79 14.93
CA ALA A 743 1.91 -8.92 15.01
C ALA A 743 1.91 -9.76 13.74
N GLN A 744 1.82 -11.08 13.91
CA GLN A 744 1.63 -12.05 12.85
C GLN A 744 0.32 -12.80 13.09
N TYR A 745 -0.71 -12.44 12.34
CA TYR A 745 -1.97 -13.16 12.35
C TYR A 745 -1.93 -14.29 11.34
N GLN A 746 -2.45 -15.45 11.73
CA GLN A 746 -2.67 -16.57 10.82
C GLN A 746 -4.10 -17.06 10.98
N TYR A 747 -4.66 -17.58 9.90
CA TYR A 747 -5.98 -18.18 9.91
C TYR A 747 -5.97 -19.52 9.21
N HIS A 748 -6.83 -20.41 9.68
CA HIS A 748 -7.02 -21.75 9.14
C HIS A 748 -8.51 -21.96 8.90
N ARG A 749 -8.88 -22.33 7.68
CA ARG A 749 -10.27 -22.57 7.29
C ARG A 749 -10.53 -24.05 7.13
N PHE A 750 -11.57 -24.53 7.80
CA PHE A 750 -12.05 -25.89 7.74
C PHE A 750 -13.39 -25.91 7.00
N GLY A 751 -13.58 -26.90 6.11
CA GLY A 751 -14.81 -27.08 5.35
C GLY A 751 -16.02 -27.37 6.25
N ALA A 752 -17.23 -27.29 5.68
CA ALA A 752 -18.44 -27.46 6.47
C ALA A 752 -18.55 -28.87 7.08
N SER A 753 -18.75 -28.95 8.40
CA SER A 753 -18.92 -30.20 9.14
C SER A 753 -20.02 -30.06 10.19
N SER A 754 -20.62 -31.17 10.60
CA SER A 754 -21.56 -31.23 11.75
C SER A 754 -20.85 -31.11 13.10
N ASN A 755 -19.55 -31.43 13.13
CA ASN A 755 -18.70 -31.36 14.31
C ASN A 755 -17.31 -30.90 13.89
N HIS A 756 -16.72 -29.98 14.64
CA HIS A 756 -15.34 -29.57 14.49
C HIS A 756 -14.53 -29.94 15.73
N ASP A 757 -13.34 -30.48 15.47
CA ASP A 757 -12.31 -30.80 16.45
C ASP A 757 -10.95 -30.45 15.84
N HIS A 758 -10.50 -29.22 16.04
CA HIS A 758 -9.31 -28.74 15.37
C HIS A 758 -8.36 -28.08 16.35
N THR A 759 -7.09 -28.51 16.27
CA THR A 759 -5.97 -27.82 16.88
C THR A 759 -5.10 -27.25 15.76
N VAL A 760 -4.83 -25.95 15.82
CA VAL A 760 -3.94 -25.27 14.88
C VAL A 760 -2.71 -24.77 15.61
N THR A 761 -1.54 -25.12 15.12
CA THR A 761 -0.27 -24.59 15.61
C THR A 761 0.05 -23.29 14.90
N HIS A 762 0.79 -22.39 15.55
CA HIS A 762 1.35 -21.22 14.89
C HIS A 762 2.71 -21.60 14.26
N PRO A 763 2.81 -21.90 12.94
CA PRO A 763 4.08 -22.22 12.29
C PRO A 763 5.12 -21.13 12.49
N MET A 764 6.38 -21.56 12.66
CA MET A 764 7.55 -20.70 12.56
C MET A 764 7.60 -20.05 11.17
N HIS A 765 8.17 -18.85 11.08
CA HIS A 765 8.27 -18.04 9.87
C HIS A 765 8.51 -18.89 8.60
N PRO A 766 7.75 -18.68 7.50
CA PRO A 766 8.00 -19.38 6.25
C PRO A 766 9.45 -19.11 5.82
N GLY A 767 10.28 -20.15 5.74
CA GLY A 767 11.71 -20.04 5.42
C GLY A 767 12.69 -20.54 6.48
N GLY A 768 12.23 -20.94 7.68
CA GLY A 768 13.08 -21.63 8.67
C GLY A 768 14.13 -20.75 9.37
N ASP A 769 14.05 -19.42 9.22
CA ASP A 769 14.90 -18.48 9.96
C ASP A 769 14.48 -18.44 11.44
N GLU A 770 15.23 -19.15 12.28
CA GLU A 770 14.97 -19.22 13.72
C GLU A 770 15.06 -17.86 14.43
N SER A 771 15.73 -16.87 13.82
CA SER A 771 15.84 -15.51 14.37
C SER A 771 14.52 -14.71 14.26
N ARG A 772 13.54 -15.23 13.49
CA ARG A 772 12.20 -14.63 13.30
C ARG A 772 11.08 -15.50 13.85
N ARG A 773 11.35 -16.36 14.83
CA ARG A 773 10.32 -17.17 15.49
C ARG A 773 9.25 -16.26 16.09
N SER A 774 8.04 -16.33 15.54
CA SER A 774 6.86 -15.76 16.17
C SER A 774 6.38 -16.70 17.27
N VAL A 775 6.20 -16.16 18.47
CA VAL A 775 5.68 -16.93 19.61
C VAL A 775 4.20 -16.62 19.76
N MET A 776 3.37 -17.67 19.79
CA MET A 776 1.92 -17.55 19.87
C MET A 776 1.49 -17.03 21.24
N ILE A 777 0.69 -15.96 21.24
CA ILE A 777 0.17 -15.32 22.47
C ILE A 777 -1.36 -15.26 22.52
N GLY A 778 -2.03 -15.62 21.43
CA GLY A 778 -3.48 -15.54 21.33
C GLY A 778 -4.09 -16.25 20.13
N GLY A 779 -5.43 -16.28 20.10
CA GLY A 779 -6.20 -16.94 19.06
C GLY A 779 -7.71 -16.80 19.27
N GLY A 780 -8.47 -17.49 18.42
CA GLY A 780 -9.93 -17.52 18.47
C GLY A 780 -10.53 -18.36 17.36
N ALA A 781 -11.85 -18.51 17.34
CA ALA A 781 -12.57 -19.28 16.33
C ALA A 781 -13.93 -18.68 15.98
N CYS A 782 -14.28 -18.75 14.69
CA CYS A 782 -15.52 -18.25 14.13
C CYS A 782 -16.18 -19.31 13.24
N LEU A 783 -17.46 -19.60 13.47
CA LEU A 783 -18.28 -20.37 12.53
C LEU A 783 -18.95 -19.44 11.51
N THR A 784 -19.18 -19.94 10.29
CA THR A 784 -19.79 -19.16 9.20
C THR A 784 -21.30 -18.93 9.35
N ASP A 785 -21.82 -17.86 8.73
CA ASP A 785 -23.19 -17.36 8.97
C ASP A 785 -24.34 -18.17 8.34
N ALA A 786 -24.04 -19.18 7.53
CA ALA A 786 -25.07 -19.89 6.77
C ALA A 786 -26.10 -20.66 7.63
N ASP A 787 -25.76 -21.05 8.87
CA ASP A 787 -26.55 -22.03 9.62
C ASP A 787 -26.96 -21.58 11.03
N MET A 788 -28.26 -21.70 11.33
CA MET A 788 -28.90 -21.18 12.56
C MET A 788 -28.69 -22.02 13.82
N HIS A 789 -28.01 -23.18 13.78
CA HIS A 789 -28.00 -24.13 14.91
C HIS A 789 -26.65 -24.81 15.19
N HIS A 790 -25.55 -24.20 14.74
CA HIS A 790 -24.19 -24.69 14.99
C HIS A 790 -23.45 -23.70 15.91
N CYS A 791 -23.00 -24.17 17.08
CA CYS A 791 -22.37 -23.34 18.10
C CYS A 791 -21.06 -23.94 18.62
N LEU A 792 -20.23 -23.08 19.22
CA LEU A 792 -18.97 -23.47 19.82
C LEU A 792 -19.20 -24.32 21.07
N THR A 793 -18.43 -25.39 21.19
CA THR A 793 -18.30 -26.21 22.40
C THR A 793 -16.94 -26.01 23.08
N GLY A 794 -16.05 -25.23 22.45
CA GLY A 794 -14.77 -24.87 23.02
C GLY A 794 -13.93 -23.99 22.11
N SER A 795 -13.11 -23.13 22.70
CA SER A 795 -12.09 -22.32 22.05
C SER A 795 -11.08 -21.93 23.11
N ARG A 796 -9.84 -22.44 23.07
CA ARG A 796 -8.80 -22.17 24.10
C ARG A 796 -7.36 -22.38 23.60
N PRO A 797 -6.36 -21.78 24.27
CA PRO A 797 -4.95 -22.13 24.05
C PRO A 797 -4.62 -23.60 24.37
N VAL A 798 -3.63 -24.16 23.66
CA VAL A 798 -3.08 -25.51 23.88
C VAL A 798 -1.61 -25.41 24.28
N VAL A 799 -1.25 -26.13 25.33
CA VAL A 799 0.04 -26.06 26.03
C VAL A 799 0.80 -27.36 25.79
N SER A 800 2.09 -27.29 25.48
CA SER A 800 2.83 -28.50 25.07
C SER A 800 3.11 -29.39 26.27
N ASP A 801 2.66 -30.65 26.23
CA ASP A 801 2.97 -31.66 27.26
C ASP A 801 4.47 -32.06 27.30
N ALA A 802 5.25 -31.64 26.30
CA ALA A 802 6.61 -32.13 26.02
C ALA A 802 7.73 -31.56 26.91
N TRP A 803 7.46 -30.55 27.75
CA TRP A 803 8.51 -29.96 28.59
C TRP A 803 8.51 -30.53 30.01
N ARG A 804 9.05 -31.73 30.15
CA ARG A 804 9.33 -32.33 31.46
C ARG A 804 10.47 -31.54 32.12
N ALA A 805 10.11 -30.63 33.04
CA ALA A 805 10.98 -29.76 33.86
C ALA A 805 11.18 -28.29 33.37
N GLY A 806 10.11 -27.61 32.96
CA GLY A 806 10.13 -26.16 32.74
C GLY A 806 8.75 -25.55 32.42
N ALA A 807 8.72 -24.22 32.23
CA ALA A 807 7.53 -23.48 31.80
C ALA A 807 7.02 -23.97 30.43
N ALA A 808 5.77 -24.41 30.35
CA ALA A 808 5.22 -25.00 29.13
C ALA A 808 4.65 -23.91 28.19
N PRO A 809 5.20 -23.71 26.98
CA PRO A 809 4.73 -22.70 26.06
C PRO A 809 3.39 -23.08 25.41
N VAL A 810 2.63 -22.08 24.99
CA VAL A 810 1.49 -22.28 24.09
C VAL A 810 2.03 -22.61 22.69
N TYR A 811 1.60 -23.74 22.13
CA TYR A 811 2.01 -24.18 20.80
C TYR A 811 0.87 -24.19 19.78
N GLY A 812 -0.37 -24.02 20.24
CA GLY A 812 -1.53 -23.98 19.35
C GLY A 812 -2.80 -23.46 19.99
N TRP A 813 -3.85 -23.39 19.17
CA TRP A 813 -5.22 -23.07 19.57
C TRP A 813 -6.12 -24.27 19.29
N LEU A 814 -6.97 -24.64 20.25
CA LEU A 814 -8.00 -25.67 20.09
C LEU A 814 -9.35 -24.98 19.93
N ALA A 815 -10.11 -25.37 18.92
CA ALA A 815 -11.50 -24.96 18.77
C ALA A 815 -12.38 -26.15 18.39
N THR A 816 -13.56 -26.17 18.99
CA THR A 816 -14.50 -27.28 18.90
C THR A 816 -15.91 -26.74 18.74
N SER A 817 -16.72 -27.42 17.94
CA SER A 817 -18.12 -27.02 17.72
C SER A 817 -18.97 -28.21 17.29
N LYS A 818 -20.28 -28.06 17.42
CA LYS A 818 -21.24 -29.03 16.90
C LYS A 818 -22.58 -28.38 16.55
N ASP A 819 -23.36 -29.09 15.74
CA ASP A 819 -24.79 -28.85 15.62
C ASP A 819 -25.57 -29.37 16.85
N HIS A 820 -26.78 -28.85 17.07
CA HIS A 820 -27.62 -29.23 18.20
C HIS A 820 -28.59 -30.38 17.85
N GLU A 821 -29.79 -30.07 17.33
CA GLU A 821 -30.80 -31.07 16.95
C GLU A 821 -30.87 -31.30 15.45
N ASN A 822 -30.90 -30.19 14.70
CA ASN A 822 -30.96 -30.23 13.26
C ASN A 822 -29.55 -30.32 12.72
N ARG A 823 -29.28 -31.34 11.91
CA ARG A 823 -27.99 -31.48 11.24
C ARG A 823 -27.73 -30.24 10.40
N ALA A 824 -26.76 -29.43 10.81
CA ALA A 824 -26.51 -28.10 10.27
C ALA A 824 -24.98 -27.92 10.12
N PRO A 825 -24.39 -28.51 9.07
CA PRO A 825 -22.96 -28.46 8.89
C PRO A 825 -22.52 -27.03 8.63
N SER A 826 -21.58 -26.52 9.42
CA SER A 826 -21.04 -25.17 9.25
C SER A 826 -19.54 -25.23 9.04
N ALA A 827 -18.95 -24.23 8.39
CA ALA A 827 -17.50 -24.12 8.27
C ALA A 827 -16.92 -23.36 9.46
N MET A 828 -15.68 -23.70 9.84
CA MET A 828 -14.96 -23.06 10.94
C MET A 828 -13.71 -22.35 10.41
N THR A 829 -13.49 -21.13 10.89
CA THR A 829 -12.21 -20.42 10.75
C THR A 829 -11.58 -20.27 12.12
N MET A 830 -10.34 -20.73 12.27
CA MET A 830 -9.54 -20.54 13.48
C MET A 830 -8.44 -19.52 13.23
N TYR A 831 -8.07 -18.79 14.28
CA TYR A 831 -7.08 -17.73 14.24
C TYR A 831 -6.00 -17.97 15.28
N THR A 832 -4.76 -17.65 14.92
CA THR A 832 -3.62 -17.57 15.85
C THR A 832 -2.90 -16.25 15.68
N LEU A 833 -2.33 -15.76 16.77
CA LEU A 833 -1.56 -14.53 16.83
C LEU A 833 -0.21 -14.80 17.49
N GLY A 834 0.85 -14.39 16.82
CA GLY A 834 2.19 -14.30 17.40
C GLY A 834 2.82 -12.92 17.26
N LEU A 835 3.93 -12.71 17.98
CA LEU A 835 4.75 -11.50 17.92
C LEU A 835 6.15 -11.82 17.39
N SER A 836 6.71 -10.97 16.52
CA SER A 836 8.05 -11.18 15.93
C SER A 836 9.14 -10.23 16.41
N ASN A 837 8.79 -9.10 17.03
CA ASN A 837 9.76 -8.10 17.50
C ASN A 837 9.89 -8.01 19.03
N VAL A 838 9.31 -8.98 19.76
CA VAL A 838 9.32 -9.03 21.23
C VAL A 838 10.01 -10.30 21.70
N GLU A 839 10.95 -10.16 22.61
CA GLU A 839 11.52 -11.31 23.32
C GLU A 839 10.48 -11.86 24.29
N ILE A 840 10.07 -13.13 24.10
CA ILE A 840 9.08 -13.79 24.95
C ILE A 840 9.78 -14.86 25.79
N VAL A 841 9.68 -14.71 27.11
CA VAL A 841 10.19 -15.65 28.11
C VAL A 841 9.00 -16.32 28.79
N TRP A 842 8.90 -17.65 28.68
CA TRP A 842 7.87 -18.40 29.39
C TRP A 842 8.33 -18.71 30.82
N GLU A 843 7.46 -18.46 31.79
CA GLU A 843 7.69 -18.69 33.22
C GLU A 843 6.74 -19.76 33.75
N GLU A 844 7.20 -20.50 34.76
CA GLU A 844 6.37 -21.48 35.45
C GLU A 844 5.23 -20.79 36.18
N GLU A 845 4.13 -21.51 36.36
CA GLU A 845 3.04 -21.04 37.18
C GLU A 845 3.55 -20.86 38.63
N PRO A 846 3.37 -19.68 39.26
CA PRO A 846 3.78 -19.50 40.64
C PRO A 846 3.03 -20.49 41.53
N ALA A 847 3.73 -21.09 42.49
CA ALA A 847 3.11 -22.01 43.46
C ALA A 847 1.91 -21.32 44.11
N ALA A 848 0.77 -22.04 44.18
CA ALA A 848 -0.41 -21.56 44.87
C ALA A 848 -0.06 -21.30 46.35
N GLY A 849 0.00 -20.02 46.72
CA GLY A 849 0.31 -19.56 48.08
C GLY A 849 -0.89 -19.53 49.02
#